data_AF-A0A3M0ZEB9-F1
#
_entry.id   AF-A0A3M0ZEB9-F1
#
_cell.length_a   1.000
_cell.length_b   1.000
_cell.length_c   1.000
_cell.angle_alpha   90.00
_cell.angle_beta   90.00
_cell.angle_gamma   90.00
#
_symmetry.space_group_name_H-M   'P 1'
#
loop_
_entity.id
_entity.type
_entity.pdbx_description
1 polymer ?
#
loop_
_entity_poly.entity_id
_entity_poly.type
_entity_poly.pdbx_seq_one_letter_code
_entity_poly.pdbx_strand_id
1 'polypeptide(L)'
;MLALSLLLAPAAGAAPLILNEYNAVDDDLLLENEAADPFWGRRNGNGGDWFELVVVADHLDIRQWEFVVVNRAGAPDEESFSIRLTSHPIWSDLRAGTIVTISEDLPNNVDDYEPAAGRWWINVRASPATNGTYATVACISPPCDPATVNWKLSNNDSQITIKDAVGNVVFGPAGEGIKPVTGVGSTEVFKLEEDPSASVTPLSNYNDGSSSTFGQPNVFGGGTQQQDLTALRSVVPYEPMTSVRINEFLAHSDPGVDWVELYNPTAQPVDIGGWFLSDRFDDLTRFEIPAGTVIPAGGYLVFDETQIGFGLSSPCGDEIILSAGDGVSPTGPRDYAEFGPTDSGVTIGRYPNGSGDFVRLASATPGASNSLPAAPPVVVNEIMYHPLPPPPPLTINAEFVELYNRTDAPVSLATTFAGWGTFPWKITGGIDFEFSPGTTIAPRGFLLVVPFDPALEPQLLDEFRTFYGLDTSTPIVGPYQGKLDNFSDRIRLRKPDTPDPNGSVCGDPGAPSPYVPYVAVERIHYRDFAPWPEAADGTGASLERFDPEFPARNPRNWAASEPGGPTPGAANTISGALPSEQQRCILTLNKDLAKMAKTAGKEALRCLKDAAFDKLGTMTAEECLLADPRQRVAKVEGKVVRDFGKSCTGTSSSGMPKYPYFGASDSETVTASGALAPQDALHDIFGPDLDVSVIRAAIDKAAAKCQLALAKDALRCIDAVAKEFSKCKKSGLGDASIVRTPELASCFGVDPAGKIAKACDPDSGRIGRDLVKRCSGLGVDLLSAFPGCGSSDPTIVGNCLNRAGLCRACRMLDQGDRLGLDCDVADDGLANGSCLAR
;
A
#
# COMPACT_ATOMS: atom_id res chain seq x y z
N MET A 1 56.95 -25.14 -27.87
CA MET A 1 57.11 -24.41 -26.60
C MET A 1 56.61 -22.99 -26.80
N LEU A 2 55.36 -22.73 -26.45
CA LEU A 2 54.93 -21.56 -25.67
C LEU A 2 53.46 -21.83 -25.30
N ALA A 3 53.21 -21.88 -24.00
CA ALA A 3 51.98 -22.39 -23.41
C ALA A 3 50.86 -21.35 -23.54
N LEU A 4 49.69 -21.81 -24.00
CA LEU A 4 48.43 -21.10 -23.95
C LEU A 4 47.98 -21.03 -22.48
N SER A 5 48.07 -19.83 -21.90
CA SER A 5 47.60 -19.56 -20.54
C SER A 5 46.08 -19.48 -20.58
N LEU A 6 45.40 -20.63 -20.42
CA LEU A 6 44.01 -20.64 -19.98
C LEU A 6 43.99 -20.04 -18.57
N LEU A 7 43.61 -18.77 -18.46
CA LEU A 7 43.17 -18.19 -17.20
C LEU A 7 41.93 -18.97 -16.79
N LEU A 8 42.10 -19.81 -15.77
CA LEU A 8 41.02 -20.46 -15.05
C LEU A 8 40.05 -19.37 -14.59
N ALA A 9 38.83 -19.41 -15.13
CA ALA A 9 37.71 -18.65 -14.60
C ALA A 9 37.60 -18.96 -13.09
N PRO A 10 37.45 -17.94 -12.23
CA PRO A 10 37.19 -18.19 -10.83
C PRO A 10 35.91 -19.03 -10.71
N ALA A 11 35.86 -19.91 -9.73
CA ALA A 11 34.69 -20.71 -9.42
C ALA A 11 33.45 -19.81 -9.42
N ALA A 12 32.46 -20.15 -10.24
CA ALA A 12 31.25 -19.36 -10.45
C ALA A 12 30.49 -19.20 -9.12
N GLY A 13 30.74 -18.09 -8.44
CA GLY A 13 29.73 -17.49 -7.58
C GLY A 13 28.58 -17.03 -8.49
N ALA A 14 27.34 -17.15 -8.01
CA ALA A 14 26.19 -16.59 -8.70
C ALA A 14 26.42 -15.10 -8.97
N ALA A 15 26.23 -14.66 -10.22
CA ALA A 15 26.38 -13.25 -10.56
C ALA A 15 25.25 -12.45 -9.88
N PRO A 16 25.56 -11.45 -9.03
CA PRO A 16 24.57 -10.61 -8.37
C PRO A 16 23.87 -9.61 -9.29
N LEU A 17 24.42 -9.38 -10.49
CA LEU A 17 23.91 -8.47 -11.52
C LEU A 17 24.21 -9.08 -12.89
N ILE A 18 23.22 -9.16 -13.77
CA ILE A 18 23.34 -9.81 -15.08
C ILE A 18 22.84 -8.91 -16.20
N LEU A 19 23.37 -9.08 -17.42
CA LEU A 19 22.90 -8.38 -18.61
C LEU A 19 21.53 -8.91 -19.03
N ASN A 20 20.57 -8.04 -19.31
CA ASN A 20 19.20 -8.42 -19.68
C ASN A 20 18.87 -8.10 -21.13
N GLU A 21 19.17 -6.89 -21.58
CA GLU A 21 18.84 -6.40 -22.92
C GLU A 21 19.84 -5.31 -23.33
N TYR A 22 20.08 -5.11 -24.63
CA TYR A 22 20.67 -3.87 -25.12
C TYR A 22 20.19 -3.52 -26.53
N ASN A 23 20.25 -2.24 -26.86
CA ASN A 23 19.88 -1.75 -28.18
C ASN A 23 20.99 -1.94 -29.22
N ALA A 24 20.67 -2.56 -30.36
CA ALA A 24 21.56 -2.68 -31.51
C ALA A 24 20.99 -2.01 -32.76
N VAL A 25 19.92 -1.20 -32.61
CA VAL A 25 19.28 -0.51 -33.73
C VAL A 25 20.13 0.68 -34.18
N ASP A 26 20.51 0.72 -35.45
CA ASP A 26 21.26 1.84 -36.02
C ASP A 26 20.46 3.16 -35.94
N ASP A 27 21.15 4.28 -35.73
CA ASP A 27 20.58 5.63 -35.54
C ASP A 27 19.52 6.05 -36.58
N ASP A 28 19.65 5.57 -37.82
CA ASP A 28 18.76 5.91 -38.95
C ASP A 28 17.66 4.87 -39.23
N LEU A 29 17.61 3.77 -38.47
CA LEU A 29 16.69 2.65 -38.68
C LEU A 29 15.65 2.54 -37.57
N LEU A 30 14.50 1.96 -37.91
CA LEU A 30 13.49 1.55 -36.93
C LEU A 30 13.81 0.14 -36.43
N LEU A 31 13.27 -0.18 -35.26
CA LEU A 31 13.16 -1.55 -34.80
C LEU A 31 12.43 -2.41 -35.83
N GLU A 32 12.79 -3.69 -35.92
CA GLU A 32 12.34 -4.61 -36.95
C GLU A 32 10.80 -4.60 -37.07
N ASN A 33 10.30 -4.73 -38.30
CA ASN A 33 8.86 -4.67 -38.61
C ASN A 33 8.18 -3.35 -38.21
N GLU A 34 8.95 -2.27 -38.07
CA GLU A 34 8.47 -0.97 -37.59
C GLU A 34 7.85 -1.03 -36.19
N ALA A 35 8.33 -1.97 -35.37
CA ALA A 35 7.88 -2.14 -34.00
C ALA A 35 8.18 -0.90 -33.14
N ALA A 36 7.45 -0.79 -32.04
CA ALA A 36 7.63 0.23 -31.01
C ALA A 36 8.04 -0.45 -29.72
N ASP A 37 8.72 0.29 -28.84
CA ASP A 37 8.86 -0.13 -27.44
C ASP A 37 7.93 0.67 -26.51
N PRO A 38 7.59 0.10 -25.33
CA PRO A 38 6.64 0.73 -24.41
C PRO A 38 7.06 2.10 -23.87
N PHE A 39 8.35 2.40 -23.83
CA PHE A 39 8.89 3.63 -23.25
C PHE A 39 9.11 4.70 -24.32
N TRP A 40 9.82 4.37 -25.40
CA TRP A 40 10.16 5.33 -26.45
C TRP A 40 9.14 5.41 -27.58
N GLY A 41 8.20 4.46 -27.64
CA GLY A 41 7.30 4.32 -28.78
C GLY A 41 8.06 3.92 -30.05
N ARG A 42 7.58 4.39 -31.19
CA ARG A 42 8.21 4.12 -32.49
C ARG A 42 9.17 5.24 -32.85
N ARG A 43 10.48 4.98 -32.81
CA ARG A 43 11.52 5.96 -33.16
C ARG A 43 12.75 5.32 -33.82
N ASN A 44 13.48 6.11 -34.61
CA ASN A 44 14.76 5.68 -35.18
C ASN A 44 15.83 5.51 -34.09
N GLY A 45 16.77 4.57 -34.30
CA GLY A 45 17.86 4.23 -33.36
C GLY A 45 17.38 3.63 -32.04
N ASN A 46 16.12 3.20 -31.98
CA ASN A 46 15.32 2.87 -30.79
C ASN A 46 15.80 3.37 -29.41
N GLY A 47 15.90 4.69 -29.26
CA GLY A 47 16.19 5.34 -27.97
C GLY A 47 17.62 5.88 -27.83
N GLY A 48 18.48 5.67 -28.81
CA GLY A 48 19.92 5.88 -28.71
C GLY A 48 20.61 4.68 -28.05
N ASP A 49 21.82 4.87 -27.55
CA ASP A 49 22.59 3.79 -26.92
C ASP A 49 22.09 3.51 -25.49
N TRP A 50 21.65 2.27 -25.25
CA TRP A 50 21.24 1.82 -23.92
C TRP A 50 21.43 0.32 -23.72
N PHE A 51 21.59 -0.08 -22.45
CA PHE A 51 21.55 -1.47 -22.01
C PHE A 51 20.85 -1.59 -20.67
N GLU A 52 20.32 -2.78 -20.42
CA GLU A 52 19.53 -3.14 -19.26
C GLU A 52 20.15 -4.31 -18.51
N LEU A 53 20.07 -4.26 -17.19
CA LEU A 53 20.59 -5.24 -16.26
C LEU A 53 19.48 -5.71 -15.32
N VAL A 54 19.57 -6.94 -14.83
CA VAL A 54 18.71 -7.44 -13.75
C VAL A 54 19.55 -7.74 -12.51
N VAL A 55 19.12 -7.22 -11.38
CA VAL A 55 19.68 -7.50 -10.06
C VAL A 55 19.20 -8.86 -9.60
N VAL A 56 20.13 -9.75 -9.24
CA VAL A 56 19.86 -11.14 -8.85
C VAL A 56 20.15 -11.39 -7.37
N ALA A 57 21.01 -10.56 -6.76
CA ALA A 57 21.26 -10.56 -5.32
C ALA A 57 20.42 -9.49 -4.63
N ASP A 58 19.84 -9.84 -3.48
CA ASP A 58 19.08 -8.87 -2.67
C ASP A 58 20.03 -7.99 -1.84
N HIS A 59 19.62 -6.75 -1.60
CA HIS A 59 20.41 -5.73 -0.88
C HIS A 59 21.82 -5.50 -1.48
N LEU A 60 21.88 -5.43 -2.81
CA LEU A 60 23.12 -5.26 -3.56
C LEU A 60 23.56 -3.80 -3.61
N ASP A 61 24.71 -3.50 -3.03
CA ASP A 61 25.39 -2.21 -3.20
C ASP A 61 26.28 -2.23 -4.45
N ILE A 62 25.92 -1.43 -5.45
CA ILE A 62 26.68 -1.29 -6.70
C ILE A 62 27.36 0.08 -6.85
N ARG A 63 27.49 0.86 -5.77
CA ARG A 63 28.23 2.13 -5.81
C ARG A 63 29.65 1.89 -6.31
N GLN A 64 30.12 2.76 -7.20
CA GLN A 64 31.47 2.71 -7.78
C GLN A 64 31.77 1.50 -8.69
N TRP A 65 30.78 0.65 -9.01
CA TRP A 65 30.93 -0.42 -9.99
C TRP A 65 31.16 0.14 -11.39
N GLU A 66 31.83 -0.64 -12.24
CA GLU A 66 32.24 -0.25 -13.59
C GLU A 66 31.63 -1.20 -14.63
N PHE A 67 31.00 -0.63 -15.65
CA PHE A 67 30.54 -1.34 -16.84
C PHE A 67 31.48 -1.00 -18.00
N VAL A 68 32.13 -2.01 -18.57
CA VAL A 68 33.01 -1.86 -19.73
C VAL A 68 32.26 -2.34 -20.97
N VAL A 69 32.00 -1.43 -21.89
CA VAL A 69 31.39 -1.69 -23.20
C VAL A 69 32.50 -1.81 -24.23
N VAL A 70 32.47 -2.87 -25.04
CA VAL A 70 33.41 -3.10 -26.14
C VAL A 70 32.61 -3.37 -27.41
N ASN A 71 32.87 -2.62 -28.49
CA ASN A 71 32.30 -2.85 -29.81
C ASN A 71 33.38 -3.45 -30.73
N ARG A 72 32.98 -4.29 -31.68
CA ARG A 72 33.88 -5.03 -32.58
C ARG A 72 34.94 -5.80 -31.79
N ALA A 73 34.50 -6.52 -30.74
CA ALA A 73 35.40 -7.20 -29.82
C ALA A 73 36.35 -8.17 -30.57
N GLY A 74 37.66 -8.00 -30.39
CA GLY A 74 38.70 -8.78 -31.06
C GLY A 74 39.04 -8.33 -32.49
N ALA A 75 38.43 -7.27 -33.00
CA ALA A 75 38.79 -6.65 -34.28
C ALA A 75 39.98 -5.67 -34.14
N PRO A 76 40.73 -5.39 -35.23
CA PRO A 76 41.84 -4.43 -35.20
C PRO A 76 41.44 -2.98 -34.85
N ASP A 77 40.17 -2.65 -35.01
CA ASP A 77 39.53 -1.34 -34.81
C ASP A 77 38.50 -1.38 -33.65
N GLU A 78 38.75 -2.24 -32.66
CA GLU A 78 37.96 -2.34 -31.42
C GLU A 78 37.79 -0.97 -30.72
N GLU A 79 36.56 -0.66 -30.35
CA GLU A 79 36.21 0.53 -29.57
C GLU A 79 35.72 0.14 -28.19
N SER A 80 36.13 0.86 -27.16
CA SER A 80 35.74 0.54 -25.79
C SER A 80 35.49 1.77 -24.92
N PHE A 81 34.48 1.65 -24.06
CA PHE A 81 33.99 2.68 -23.14
C PHE A 81 33.85 2.10 -21.73
N SER A 82 34.02 2.95 -20.73
CA SER A 82 33.79 2.67 -19.31
C SER A 82 32.67 3.57 -18.80
N ILE A 83 31.69 2.97 -18.14
CA ILE A 83 30.61 3.66 -17.44
C ILE A 83 30.73 3.27 -15.97
N ARG A 84 31.11 4.22 -15.12
CA ARG A 84 31.30 3.99 -13.68
C ARG A 84 30.18 4.63 -12.89
N LEU A 85 29.50 3.85 -12.06
CA LEU A 85 28.47 4.33 -11.17
C LEU A 85 29.05 5.24 -10.08
N THR A 86 28.32 6.27 -9.69
CA THR A 86 28.73 7.21 -8.63
C THR A 86 28.48 6.61 -7.25
N SER A 87 28.73 7.40 -6.19
CA SER A 87 28.36 7.04 -4.82
C SER A 87 26.91 7.43 -4.46
N HIS A 88 26.06 7.69 -5.46
CA HIS A 88 24.67 8.08 -5.23
C HIS A 88 23.91 7.01 -4.41
N PRO A 89 23.10 7.40 -3.40
CA PRO A 89 22.37 6.44 -2.54
C PRO A 89 21.46 5.46 -3.28
N ILE A 90 20.94 5.84 -4.45
CA ILE A 90 20.13 4.93 -5.29
C ILE A 90 20.82 3.59 -5.60
N TRP A 91 22.16 3.55 -5.56
CA TRP A 91 22.96 2.35 -5.83
C TRP A 91 23.29 1.53 -4.58
N SER A 92 22.97 2.00 -3.37
CA SER A 92 23.47 1.37 -2.14
C SER A 92 22.67 0.16 -1.68
N ASP A 93 21.44 -0.02 -2.18
CA ASP A 93 20.55 -1.08 -1.71
C ASP A 93 19.61 -1.61 -2.80
N LEU A 94 20.18 -2.25 -3.82
CA LEU A 94 19.38 -2.81 -4.91
C LEU A 94 18.77 -4.16 -4.55
N ARG A 95 17.46 -4.26 -4.69
CA ARG A 95 16.66 -5.45 -4.43
C ARG A 95 16.70 -6.44 -5.59
N ALA A 96 16.65 -7.74 -5.28
CA ALA A 96 16.59 -8.78 -6.30
C ALA A 96 15.32 -8.63 -7.18
N GLY A 97 15.48 -8.74 -8.49
CA GLY A 97 14.43 -8.49 -9.48
C GLY A 97 14.25 -7.01 -9.87
N THR A 98 15.17 -6.14 -9.43
CA THR A 98 15.29 -4.76 -9.94
C THR A 98 15.88 -4.77 -11.34
N ILE A 99 15.26 -4.01 -12.24
CA ILE A 99 15.77 -3.72 -13.58
C ILE A 99 16.55 -2.40 -13.52
N VAL A 100 17.79 -2.40 -14.00
CA VAL A 100 18.62 -1.19 -14.08
C VAL A 100 18.95 -0.91 -15.54
N THR A 101 18.49 0.23 -16.05
CA THR A 101 18.72 0.65 -17.43
C THR A 101 19.67 1.83 -17.46
N ILE A 102 20.74 1.72 -18.25
CA ILE A 102 21.70 2.79 -18.48
C ILE A 102 21.52 3.26 -19.92
N SER A 103 21.26 4.55 -20.13
CA SER A 103 21.09 5.13 -21.47
C SER A 103 21.90 6.41 -21.64
N GLU A 104 22.40 6.67 -22.84
CA GLU A 104 23.01 7.95 -23.18
C GLU A 104 21.97 9.09 -23.27
N ASP A 105 20.74 8.78 -23.68
CA ASP A 105 19.73 9.77 -24.06
C ASP A 105 18.38 9.61 -23.37
N LEU A 106 18.39 9.65 -22.04
CA LEU A 106 17.19 9.69 -21.20
C LEU A 106 16.65 11.13 -20.99
N PRO A 107 15.33 11.39 -21.17
CA PRO A 107 14.71 12.71 -20.95
C PRO A 107 14.86 13.22 -19.53
N ASN A 108 14.82 12.31 -18.54
CA ASN A 108 14.99 12.58 -17.12
C ASN A 108 16.15 11.73 -16.55
N ASN A 109 16.80 12.22 -15.49
CA ASN A 109 18.04 11.61 -15.02
C ASN A 109 17.85 10.29 -14.25
N VAL A 110 16.69 10.09 -13.59
CA VAL A 110 16.31 8.90 -12.82
C VAL A 110 14.79 8.77 -12.80
N ASP A 111 14.28 7.54 -12.95
CA ASP A 111 12.91 7.15 -12.58
C ASP A 111 12.84 6.63 -11.12
N ASP A 112 11.70 6.81 -10.46
CA ASP A 112 11.53 6.51 -9.04
C ASP A 112 11.79 5.02 -8.68
N TYR A 113 12.87 4.74 -7.96
CA TYR A 113 13.15 3.42 -7.37
C TYR A 113 12.43 3.25 -6.02
N GLU A 114 11.46 2.34 -5.91
CA GLU A 114 10.79 1.98 -4.65
C GLU A 114 10.14 0.59 -4.77
N PRO A 115 10.93 -0.48 -4.56
CA PRO A 115 10.47 -1.85 -4.72
C PRO A 115 9.22 -2.18 -3.90
N ALA A 116 9.08 -1.60 -2.71
CA ALA A 116 7.94 -1.81 -1.82
C ALA A 116 6.64 -1.14 -2.31
N ALA A 117 6.72 -0.10 -3.15
CA ALA A 117 5.57 0.42 -3.91
C ALA A 117 5.38 -0.26 -5.28
N GLY A 118 6.12 -1.34 -5.54
CA GLY A 118 6.11 -2.07 -6.80
C GLY A 118 6.90 -1.36 -7.92
N ARG A 119 7.76 -0.39 -7.59
CA ARG A 119 8.64 0.28 -8.55
C ARG A 119 10.00 -0.41 -8.55
N TRP A 120 10.20 -1.31 -9.51
CA TRP A 120 11.35 -2.21 -9.58
C TRP A 120 12.36 -1.80 -10.66
N TRP A 121 12.37 -0.55 -11.10
CA TRP A 121 13.16 -0.08 -12.24
C TRP A 121 13.96 1.16 -11.86
N ILE A 122 15.18 1.23 -12.38
CA ILE A 122 16.07 2.38 -12.26
C ILE A 122 16.58 2.70 -13.66
N ASN A 123 16.09 3.78 -14.26
CA ASN A 123 16.54 4.22 -15.58
C ASN A 123 17.41 5.46 -15.40
N VAL A 124 18.70 5.40 -15.75
CA VAL A 124 19.63 6.51 -15.52
C VAL A 124 20.33 6.97 -16.79
N ARG A 125 20.47 8.29 -16.91
CA ARG A 125 21.25 8.89 -18.00
C ARG A 125 22.74 8.88 -17.68
N ALA A 126 23.53 8.27 -18.56
CA ALA A 126 24.99 8.32 -18.56
C ALA A 126 25.48 9.12 -19.77
N SER A 127 25.57 10.45 -19.64
CA SER A 127 26.06 11.35 -20.70
C SER A 127 26.90 12.50 -20.13
N PRO A 128 27.63 13.27 -20.96
CA PRO A 128 28.38 14.44 -20.51
C PRO A 128 27.52 15.49 -19.79
N ALA A 129 26.24 15.61 -20.18
CA ALA A 129 25.30 16.58 -19.61
C ALA A 129 24.87 16.23 -18.18
N THR A 130 24.95 14.94 -17.80
CA THR A 130 24.59 14.41 -16.47
C THR A 130 25.79 13.84 -15.71
N ASN A 131 26.99 14.00 -16.28
CA ASN A 131 28.22 13.41 -15.81
C ASN A 131 28.49 13.82 -14.37
N GLY A 132 28.33 12.87 -13.44
CA GLY A 132 28.58 13.07 -12.01
C GLY A 132 27.39 12.85 -11.08
N THR A 133 26.14 12.77 -11.54
CA THR A 133 25.02 12.48 -10.63
C THR A 133 24.92 10.99 -10.30
N TYR A 134 24.72 10.14 -11.33
CA TYR A 134 24.47 8.70 -11.14
C TYR A 134 25.56 7.82 -11.75
N ALA A 135 26.17 8.26 -12.85
CA ALA A 135 27.25 7.58 -13.52
C ALA A 135 28.23 8.59 -14.14
N THR A 136 29.42 8.10 -14.48
CA THR A 136 30.46 8.83 -15.21
C THR A 136 30.94 7.99 -16.39
N VAL A 137 31.26 8.63 -17.51
CA VAL A 137 31.64 7.96 -18.77
C VAL A 137 33.07 8.31 -19.16
N ALA A 138 33.82 7.32 -19.67
CA ALA A 138 35.16 7.51 -20.23
C ALA A 138 35.39 6.58 -21.43
N CYS A 139 36.03 7.07 -22.51
CA CYS A 139 36.53 6.19 -23.57
C CYS A 139 37.85 5.54 -23.15
N ILE A 140 37.98 4.25 -23.42
CA ILE A 140 39.21 3.49 -23.22
C ILE A 140 40.04 3.49 -24.50
N SER A 141 39.42 3.12 -25.63
CA SER A 141 40.08 3.05 -26.93
C SER A 141 39.09 3.38 -28.06
N PRO A 142 39.42 4.32 -28.98
CA PRO A 142 40.49 5.30 -28.84
C PRO A 142 40.20 6.30 -27.71
N PRO A 143 41.22 6.94 -27.11
CA PRO A 143 41.00 8.00 -26.12
C PRO A 143 40.19 9.16 -26.72
N CYS A 144 39.22 9.68 -25.97
CA CYS A 144 38.34 10.78 -26.37
C CYS A 144 38.35 11.92 -25.32
N ASP A 145 37.81 13.09 -25.69
CA ASP A 145 37.61 14.20 -24.75
C ASP A 145 36.48 13.87 -23.76
N PRO A 146 36.74 13.84 -22.43
CA PRO A 146 35.72 13.58 -21.42
C PRO A 146 34.59 14.61 -21.39
N ALA A 147 34.79 15.82 -21.94
CA ALA A 147 33.76 16.85 -22.00
C ALA A 147 32.72 16.60 -23.10
N THR A 148 33.02 15.74 -24.08
CA THR A 148 32.16 15.49 -25.25
C THR A 148 31.93 13.99 -25.50
N VAL A 149 32.28 13.14 -24.54
CA VAL A 149 32.19 11.67 -24.69
C VAL A 149 30.75 11.20 -24.74
N ASN A 150 30.34 10.59 -25.86
CA ASN A 150 29.10 9.81 -25.94
C ASN A 150 29.50 8.35 -26.17
N TRP A 151 29.06 7.44 -25.32
CA TRP A 151 29.41 6.03 -25.43
C TRP A 151 28.51 5.37 -26.46
N LYS A 152 29.02 4.39 -27.20
CA LYS A 152 28.27 3.72 -28.26
C LYS A 152 28.12 2.24 -28.00
N LEU A 153 27.02 1.69 -28.49
CA LEU A 153 26.66 0.29 -28.47
C LEU A 153 26.10 -0.08 -29.84
N SER A 154 26.63 -1.13 -30.44
CA SER A 154 26.38 -1.41 -31.86
C SER A 154 25.86 -2.82 -32.11
N ASN A 155 25.57 -3.13 -33.36
CA ASN A 155 25.24 -4.46 -33.85
C ASN A 155 26.48 -5.24 -34.37
N ASN A 156 27.70 -4.85 -33.98
CA ASN A 156 28.93 -5.49 -34.44
C ASN A 156 29.77 -5.98 -33.26
N ASP A 157 29.50 -7.20 -32.80
CA ASP A 157 30.21 -7.88 -31.69
C ASP A 157 30.31 -7.01 -30.42
N SER A 158 29.21 -6.34 -30.07
CA SER A 158 29.13 -5.52 -28.86
C SER A 158 29.03 -6.38 -27.61
N GLN A 159 29.90 -6.14 -26.63
CA GLN A 159 30.02 -6.93 -25.40
C GLN A 159 30.13 -6.03 -24.17
N ILE A 160 29.49 -6.44 -23.08
CA ILE A 160 29.52 -5.73 -21.80
C ILE A 160 30.18 -6.62 -20.75
N THR A 161 31.11 -6.03 -19.99
CA THR A 161 31.74 -6.63 -18.81
C THR A 161 31.44 -5.81 -17.57
N ILE A 162 30.88 -6.44 -16.54
CA ILE A 162 30.52 -5.82 -15.26
C ILE A 162 31.62 -6.08 -14.25
N LYS A 163 32.12 -5.03 -13.60
CA LYS A 163 33.12 -5.12 -12.53
C LYS A 163 32.62 -4.48 -11.24
N ASP A 164 33.01 -5.07 -10.12
CA ASP A 164 32.74 -4.50 -8.80
C ASP A 164 33.61 -3.25 -8.52
N ALA A 165 33.37 -2.60 -7.37
CA ALA A 165 34.07 -1.38 -6.97
C ALA A 165 35.60 -1.53 -6.83
N VAL A 166 36.12 -2.76 -6.68
CA VAL A 166 37.56 -3.05 -6.58
C VAL A 166 38.15 -3.60 -7.88
N GLY A 167 37.35 -3.76 -8.93
CA GLY A 167 37.76 -4.12 -10.29
C GLY A 167 37.68 -5.61 -10.61
N ASN A 168 37.07 -6.45 -9.77
CA ASN A 168 36.86 -7.86 -10.11
C ASN A 168 35.72 -7.98 -11.13
N VAL A 169 35.86 -8.87 -12.10
CA VAL A 169 34.77 -9.18 -13.04
C VAL A 169 33.69 -9.99 -12.30
N VAL A 170 32.47 -9.46 -12.33
CA VAL A 170 31.28 -10.02 -11.67
C VAL A 170 30.38 -10.74 -12.69
N PHE A 171 30.29 -10.20 -13.91
CA PHE A 171 29.53 -10.80 -15.01
C PHE A 171 30.13 -10.35 -16.36
N GLY A 172 30.11 -11.23 -17.35
CA GLY A 172 30.59 -10.95 -18.70
C GLY A 172 32.02 -11.43 -19.01
N PRO A 173 32.53 -11.16 -20.24
CA PRO A 173 31.84 -10.43 -21.30
C PRO A 173 30.58 -11.15 -21.77
N ALA A 174 29.47 -10.41 -21.88
CA ALA A 174 28.19 -10.90 -22.38
C ALA A 174 27.71 -9.97 -23.50
N GLY A 175 27.14 -10.52 -24.56
CA GLY A 175 26.76 -9.77 -25.74
C GLY A 175 26.95 -10.56 -27.03
N GLU A 176 26.87 -9.86 -28.15
CA GLU A 176 27.09 -10.42 -29.46
C GLU A 176 28.50 -11.01 -29.61
N GLY A 177 28.61 -12.12 -30.36
CA GLY A 177 29.86 -12.87 -30.53
C GLY A 177 30.19 -13.78 -29.35
N ILE A 178 29.58 -13.55 -28.17
CA ILE A 178 29.54 -14.52 -27.07
C ILE A 178 28.29 -15.41 -27.23
N LYS A 179 27.10 -14.80 -27.23
CA LYS A 179 25.80 -15.45 -27.45
C LYS A 179 24.73 -14.38 -27.65
N PRO A 180 24.01 -14.28 -28.79
CA PRO A 180 24.08 -15.20 -29.92
C PRO A 180 25.41 -15.10 -30.67
N VAL A 181 25.91 -16.24 -31.14
CA VAL A 181 27.13 -16.32 -31.96
C VAL A 181 26.84 -15.91 -33.41
N THR A 182 25.57 -15.91 -33.81
CA THR A 182 25.11 -15.60 -35.17
C THR A 182 24.99 -14.11 -35.46
N GLY A 183 25.20 -13.26 -34.46
CA GLY A 183 25.08 -11.81 -34.57
C GLY A 183 23.73 -11.28 -34.09
N VAL A 184 23.62 -9.95 -33.96
CA VAL A 184 22.38 -9.20 -33.76
C VAL A 184 22.25 -8.20 -34.92
N GLY A 185 21.07 -8.11 -35.54
CA GLY A 185 20.84 -7.20 -36.67
C GLY A 185 20.78 -5.73 -36.28
N SER A 186 21.02 -4.84 -37.25
CA SER A 186 20.96 -3.37 -37.08
C SER A 186 19.54 -2.80 -36.91
N THR A 187 18.54 -3.67 -36.84
CA THR A 187 17.14 -3.34 -36.56
C THR A 187 16.60 -4.12 -35.36
N GLU A 188 17.47 -4.75 -34.58
CA GLU A 188 17.09 -5.69 -33.52
C GLU A 188 17.69 -5.24 -32.18
N VAL A 189 17.23 -5.89 -31.11
CA VAL A 189 17.86 -5.80 -29.79
C VAL A 189 18.54 -7.11 -29.45
N PHE A 190 19.57 -7.03 -28.61
CA PHE A 190 20.10 -8.19 -27.92
C PHE A 190 19.25 -8.46 -26.68
N LYS A 191 18.83 -9.71 -26.44
CA LYS A 191 17.87 -10.00 -25.38
C LYS A 191 18.11 -11.35 -24.70
N LEU A 192 17.97 -11.38 -23.37
CA LEU A 192 17.87 -12.60 -22.59
C LEU A 192 16.47 -13.22 -22.78
N GLU A 193 16.41 -14.42 -23.34
CA GLU A 193 15.19 -15.20 -23.59
C GLU A 193 14.99 -16.32 -22.55
N GLU A 194 15.19 -16.00 -21.28
CA GLU A 194 14.85 -16.85 -20.14
C GLU A 194 14.64 -16.00 -18.88
N ASP A 195 14.07 -16.61 -17.84
CA ASP A 195 13.86 -15.94 -16.56
C ASP A 195 15.20 -15.61 -15.87
N PRO A 196 15.40 -14.35 -15.46
CA PRO A 196 16.57 -13.92 -14.72
C PRO A 196 16.77 -14.73 -13.44
N SER A 197 18.00 -15.23 -13.22
CA SER A 197 18.32 -16.03 -12.05
C SER A 197 19.82 -16.08 -11.78
N ALA A 198 20.19 -16.60 -10.59
CA ALA A 198 21.58 -16.86 -10.20
C ALA A 198 22.33 -17.84 -11.13
N SER A 199 21.60 -18.59 -11.94
CA SER A 199 22.16 -19.52 -12.94
C SER A 199 22.41 -18.89 -14.30
N VAL A 200 21.95 -17.65 -14.54
CA VAL A 200 22.22 -16.95 -15.80
C VAL A 200 23.72 -16.68 -15.92
N THR A 201 24.28 -16.98 -17.09
CA THR A 201 25.69 -16.75 -17.41
C THR A 201 25.80 -16.01 -18.74
N PRO A 202 26.97 -15.48 -19.14
CA PRO A 202 27.13 -14.92 -20.48
C PRO A 202 26.84 -15.88 -21.65
N LEU A 203 26.73 -17.19 -21.39
CA LEU A 203 26.41 -18.23 -22.37
C LEU A 203 24.95 -18.71 -22.29
N SER A 204 24.11 -18.02 -21.52
CA SER A 204 22.67 -18.27 -21.35
C SER A 204 21.87 -18.11 -22.64
N ASN A 205 20.54 -18.24 -22.59
CA ASN A 205 19.69 -18.14 -23.77
C ASN A 205 19.53 -16.70 -24.26
N TYR A 206 20.60 -16.07 -24.71
CA TYR A 206 20.55 -14.78 -25.39
C TYR A 206 20.33 -14.95 -26.89
N ASN A 207 19.48 -14.09 -27.44
CA ASN A 207 19.18 -14.06 -28.86
C ASN A 207 18.91 -12.63 -29.36
N ASP A 208 18.81 -12.49 -30.68
CA ASP A 208 18.24 -11.31 -31.32
C ASP A 208 16.72 -11.22 -31.08
N GLY A 209 16.24 -9.99 -30.88
CA GLY A 209 14.85 -9.69 -30.58
C GLY A 209 14.29 -8.63 -31.52
N SER A 210 13.11 -8.88 -32.07
CA SER A 210 12.37 -7.93 -32.91
C SER A 210 11.55 -6.90 -32.10
N SER A 211 11.56 -7.01 -30.77
CA SER A 211 10.85 -6.12 -29.85
C SER A 211 11.76 -5.70 -28.70
N SER A 212 11.66 -4.43 -28.31
CA SER A 212 12.41 -3.84 -27.19
C SER A 212 11.51 -3.73 -25.96
N THR A 213 12.11 -3.85 -24.78
CA THR A 213 11.42 -3.78 -23.48
C THR A 213 12.10 -2.83 -22.51
N PHE A 214 12.61 -1.69 -23.00
CA PHE A 214 13.27 -0.68 -22.18
C PHE A 214 12.60 -0.47 -20.80
N GLY A 215 13.31 -0.78 -19.72
CA GLY A 215 12.87 -0.61 -18.34
C GLY A 215 11.77 -1.59 -17.91
N GLN A 216 11.57 -2.70 -18.64
CA GLN A 216 10.49 -3.68 -18.44
C GLN A 216 11.01 -5.11 -18.62
N PRO A 217 10.32 -6.14 -18.06
CA PRO A 217 10.72 -7.53 -18.26
C PRO A 217 10.68 -7.92 -19.75
N ASN A 218 11.70 -8.65 -20.22
CA ASN A 218 11.80 -9.04 -21.62
C ASN A 218 10.60 -9.88 -22.05
N VAL A 219 10.13 -9.61 -23.27
CA VAL A 219 9.19 -10.47 -24.00
C VAL A 219 9.97 -11.22 -25.07
N PHE A 220 9.81 -12.55 -25.13
CA PHE A 220 10.55 -13.45 -26.02
C PHE A 220 9.66 -14.59 -26.54
N GLY A 221 10.25 -15.52 -27.31
CA GLY A 221 9.51 -16.63 -27.92
C GLY A 221 8.47 -16.14 -28.93
N GLY A 222 8.81 -15.10 -29.70
CA GLY A 222 7.91 -14.48 -30.69
C GLY A 222 6.73 -13.72 -30.08
N GLY A 223 6.88 -13.17 -28.88
CA GLY A 223 5.82 -12.41 -28.20
C GLY A 223 4.92 -13.25 -27.28
N THR A 224 5.23 -14.53 -27.08
CA THR A 224 4.36 -15.47 -26.33
C THR A 224 4.80 -15.69 -24.89
N GLN A 225 6.00 -15.25 -24.52
CA GLN A 225 6.57 -15.42 -23.20
C GLN A 225 7.10 -14.08 -22.70
N GLN A 226 6.91 -13.81 -21.41
CA GLN A 226 7.45 -12.65 -20.71
C GLN A 226 8.27 -13.16 -19.52
N GLN A 227 9.42 -12.55 -19.26
CA GLN A 227 10.27 -12.89 -18.13
C GLN A 227 9.49 -12.79 -16.81
N ASP A 228 9.61 -13.83 -16.00
CA ASP A 228 9.05 -13.88 -14.65
C ASP A 228 10.11 -13.53 -13.61
N LEU A 229 10.02 -12.31 -13.08
CA LEU A 229 10.88 -11.84 -11.99
C LEU A 229 10.34 -12.24 -10.61
N THR A 230 9.20 -12.93 -10.51
CA THR A 230 8.54 -13.25 -9.24
C THR A 230 9.47 -14.04 -8.32
N ALA A 231 10.26 -14.98 -8.84
CA ALA A 231 11.20 -15.75 -8.04
C ALA A 231 12.29 -14.87 -7.40
N LEU A 232 12.86 -13.92 -8.14
CA LEU A 232 13.84 -12.96 -7.60
C LEU A 232 13.20 -11.98 -6.62
N ARG A 233 11.99 -11.50 -6.96
CA ARG A 233 11.17 -10.64 -6.08
C ARG A 233 10.60 -11.39 -4.88
N SER A 234 10.70 -12.73 -4.85
CA SER A 234 10.31 -13.60 -3.74
C SER A 234 11.44 -13.90 -2.75
N VAL A 235 12.63 -13.29 -2.95
CA VAL A 235 13.71 -13.24 -1.94
C VAL A 235 13.50 -12.08 -0.95
N VAL A 236 12.47 -11.25 -1.16
CA VAL A 236 11.68 -10.77 -0.03
C VAL A 236 11.33 -12.01 0.79
N PRO A 237 11.60 -12.10 2.10
CA PRO A 237 10.86 -13.05 2.90
C PRO A 237 9.38 -12.70 2.74
N TYR A 238 8.72 -13.32 1.77
CA TYR A 238 7.34 -13.73 1.89
C TYR A 238 7.35 -15.08 2.60
N GLU A 239 7.85 -15.09 3.83
CA GLU A 239 6.86 -15.39 4.85
C GLU A 239 5.94 -14.17 4.83
N PRO A 240 4.60 -14.30 4.75
CA PRO A 240 3.76 -13.13 4.98
C PRO A 240 4.33 -12.46 6.22
N MET A 241 4.69 -11.17 6.15
CA MET A 241 5.15 -10.47 7.33
C MET A 241 3.99 -10.52 8.33
N THR A 242 3.95 -11.56 9.14
CA THR A 242 3.05 -11.73 10.26
C THR A 242 3.71 -10.99 11.42
N SER A 243 4.04 -9.71 11.21
CA SER A 243 4.86 -8.90 12.11
C SER A 243 4.31 -7.49 12.24
N VAL A 244 4.91 -6.72 13.14
CA VAL A 244 4.54 -5.35 13.49
C VAL A 244 4.68 -4.39 12.30
N ARG A 245 3.77 -3.40 12.21
CA ARG A 245 3.69 -2.38 11.16
C ARG A 245 3.61 -0.98 11.73
N ILE A 246 4.08 0.02 10.98
CA ILE A 246 3.72 1.42 11.22
C ILE A 246 2.24 1.56 10.85
N ASN A 247 1.43 2.06 11.76
CA ASN A 247 -0.03 2.09 11.61
C ASN A 247 -0.61 3.49 11.53
N GLU A 248 -0.14 4.39 12.37
CA GLU A 248 -0.60 5.78 12.43
C GLU A 248 0.57 6.67 12.88
N PHE A 249 0.60 7.91 12.43
CA PHE A 249 1.53 8.90 12.94
C PHE A 249 0.94 10.31 12.86
N LEU A 250 1.34 11.14 13.81
CA LEU A 250 1.17 12.58 13.77
C LEU A 250 2.54 13.21 13.56
N ALA A 251 2.69 13.93 12.45
CA ALA A 251 3.95 14.58 12.09
C ALA A 251 3.92 16.10 12.19
N HIS A 252 2.77 16.69 12.55
CA HIS A 252 2.60 18.13 12.64
C HIS A 252 1.76 18.47 13.85
N SER A 253 2.44 18.72 14.97
CA SER A 253 1.81 18.82 16.27
C SER A 253 1.99 20.21 16.86
N ASP A 254 1.27 21.20 16.33
CA ASP A 254 1.38 22.60 16.80
C ASP A 254 0.06 23.12 17.41
N PRO A 255 -0.06 23.17 18.76
CA PRO A 255 0.88 22.72 19.79
C PRO A 255 0.79 21.20 20.05
N GLY A 256 1.89 20.55 20.45
CA GLY A 256 1.91 19.12 20.72
C GLY A 256 3.30 18.50 20.55
N VAL A 257 3.34 17.17 20.49
CA VAL A 257 4.53 16.37 20.13
C VAL A 257 4.14 15.39 19.03
N ASP A 258 5.06 15.15 18.11
CA ASP A 258 4.88 14.15 17.08
C ASP A 258 4.90 12.75 17.68
N TRP A 259 4.29 11.79 16.99
CA TRP A 259 4.29 10.40 17.44
C TRP A 259 4.10 9.42 16.29
N VAL A 260 4.59 8.21 16.50
CA VAL A 260 4.47 7.06 15.61
C VAL A 260 3.84 5.91 16.37
N GLU A 261 2.82 5.29 15.79
CA GLU A 261 2.16 4.10 16.29
C GLU A 261 2.56 2.87 15.47
N LEU A 262 2.88 1.81 16.20
CA LEU A 262 3.09 0.48 15.69
C LEU A 262 1.87 -0.41 15.99
N TYR A 263 1.51 -1.30 15.07
CA TYR A 263 0.43 -2.26 15.19
C TYR A 263 0.91 -3.68 14.95
N ASN A 264 0.50 -4.61 15.80
CA ASN A 264 0.70 -6.04 15.61
C ASN A 264 -0.59 -6.69 15.03
N PRO A 265 -0.64 -6.98 13.72
CA PRO A 265 -1.83 -7.60 13.09
C PRO A 265 -2.02 -9.08 13.45
N THR A 266 -1.05 -9.71 14.12
CA THR A 266 -1.08 -11.15 14.36
C THR A 266 -1.96 -11.56 15.53
N ALA A 267 -2.27 -12.86 15.59
CA ALA A 267 -2.96 -13.49 16.72
C ALA A 267 -2.01 -13.86 17.88
N GLN A 268 -0.74 -13.41 17.87
CA GLN A 268 0.25 -13.69 18.91
C GLN A 268 0.96 -12.41 19.36
N PRO A 269 1.42 -12.31 20.62
CA PRO A 269 2.29 -11.21 21.01
C PRO A 269 3.61 -11.24 20.24
N VAL A 270 4.14 -10.06 19.88
CA VAL A 270 5.42 -9.91 19.17
C VAL A 270 6.39 -9.10 20.04
N ASP A 271 7.53 -9.70 20.37
CA ASP A 271 8.65 -9.01 21.00
C ASP A 271 9.42 -8.19 19.95
N ILE A 272 9.48 -6.88 20.17
CA ILE A 272 10.19 -5.91 19.34
C ILE A 272 11.32 -5.23 20.12
N GLY A 273 11.70 -5.75 21.28
CA GLY A 273 12.87 -5.28 21.99
C GLY A 273 14.13 -5.40 21.13
N GLY A 274 14.90 -4.32 21.05
CA GLY A 274 16.10 -4.23 20.20
C GLY A 274 15.82 -3.94 18.72
N TRP A 275 14.56 -3.67 18.33
CA TRP A 275 14.23 -3.12 17.01
C TRP A 275 14.51 -1.62 16.96
N PHE A 276 14.41 -0.99 15.78
CA PHE A 276 14.75 0.41 15.61
C PHE A 276 13.65 1.21 14.89
N LEU A 277 13.47 2.46 15.31
CA LEU A 277 12.75 3.50 14.57
C LEU A 277 13.74 4.55 14.07
N SER A 278 13.51 5.05 12.86
CA SER A 278 14.30 6.11 12.24
C SER A 278 13.45 7.04 11.38
N ASP A 279 13.94 8.27 11.20
CA ASP A 279 13.47 9.31 10.27
C ASP A 279 14.34 9.37 8.99
N ARG A 280 15.25 8.43 8.80
CA ARG A 280 16.20 8.46 7.67
C ARG A 280 16.71 7.09 7.25
N PHE A 281 16.68 6.78 5.96
CA PHE A 281 17.23 5.53 5.41
C PHE A 281 18.75 5.45 5.49
N ASP A 282 19.46 6.59 5.54
CA ASP A 282 20.92 6.64 5.63
C ASP A 282 21.47 6.38 7.06
N ASP A 283 20.59 6.37 8.06
CA ASP A 283 20.89 6.00 9.45
C ASP A 283 19.66 5.36 10.10
N LEU A 284 19.62 4.03 10.09
CA LEU A 284 18.55 3.24 10.69
C LEU A 284 18.67 3.07 12.22
N THR A 285 19.64 3.73 12.87
CA THR A 285 19.99 3.50 14.29
C THR A 285 19.48 4.56 15.26
N ARG A 286 18.62 5.46 14.78
CA ARG A 286 18.18 6.67 15.50
C ARG A 286 17.56 6.38 16.87
N PHE A 287 16.64 5.42 16.96
CA PHE A 287 16.02 5.00 18.21
C PHE A 287 15.95 3.49 18.32
N GLU A 288 16.65 2.91 19.31
CA GLU A 288 16.49 1.49 19.67
C GLU A 288 15.32 1.32 20.64
N ILE A 289 14.37 0.45 20.29
CA ILE A 289 13.23 0.08 21.11
C ILE A 289 13.73 -0.73 22.32
N PRO A 290 13.39 -0.33 23.56
CA PRO A 290 13.91 -0.99 24.77
C PRO A 290 13.69 -2.51 24.79
N ALA A 291 14.69 -3.24 25.27
CA ALA A 291 14.62 -4.69 25.42
C ALA A 291 13.41 -5.13 26.27
N GLY A 292 12.73 -6.21 25.84
CA GLY A 292 11.52 -6.74 26.49
C GLY A 292 10.23 -6.00 26.14
N THR A 293 10.25 -5.11 25.14
CA THR A 293 9.05 -4.46 24.62
C THR A 293 8.25 -5.44 23.77
N VAL A 294 7.04 -5.76 24.20
CA VAL A 294 6.15 -6.70 23.52
C VAL A 294 4.86 -5.99 23.11
N ILE A 295 4.48 -6.08 21.83
CA ILE A 295 3.15 -5.65 21.36
C ILE A 295 2.20 -6.86 21.43
N PRO A 296 1.09 -6.80 22.21
CA PRO A 296 0.11 -7.87 22.27
C PRO A 296 -0.49 -8.22 20.90
N ALA A 297 -1.11 -9.39 20.78
CA ALA A 297 -1.85 -9.77 19.59
C ALA A 297 -2.96 -8.74 19.27
N GLY A 298 -3.02 -8.23 18.04
CA GLY A 298 -3.94 -7.14 17.68
C GLY A 298 -3.71 -5.83 18.44
N GLY A 299 -2.58 -5.69 19.13
CA GLY A 299 -2.24 -4.55 19.97
C GLY A 299 -1.55 -3.42 19.21
N TYR A 300 -1.57 -2.24 19.83
CA TYR A 300 -0.95 -1.02 19.32
C TYR A 300 0.09 -0.51 20.32
N LEU A 301 1.14 0.13 19.85
CA LEU A 301 2.18 0.75 20.68
C LEU A 301 2.58 2.10 20.09
N VAL A 302 2.48 3.15 20.88
CA VAL A 302 2.78 4.52 20.47
C VAL A 302 4.13 4.95 21.05
N PHE A 303 4.96 5.58 20.23
CA PHE A 303 6.15 6.30 20.64
C PHE A 303 6.04 7.76 20.24
N ASP A 304 6.21 8.68 21.19
CA ASP A 304 6.26 10.11 20.92
C ASP A 304 7.69 10.62 20.67
N GLU A 305 7.78 11.85 20.14
CA GLU A 305 9.02 12.59 19.88
C GLU A 305 9.97 12.61 21.09
N THR A 306 9.43 12.68 22.31
CA THR A 306 10.23 12.73 23.54
C THR A 306 10.88 11.38 23.87
N GLN A 307 10.21 10.28 23.48
CA GLN A 307 10.72 8.93 23.62
C GLN A 307 11.75 8.60 22.53
N ILE A 308 11.45 8.94 21.28
CA ILE A 308 12.30 8.56 20.13
C ILE A 308 13.48 9.50 19.90
N GLY A 309 13.42 10.73 20.45
CA GLY A 309 14.52 11.69 20.39
C GLY A 309 14.66 12.41 19.05
N PHE A 310 13.64 12.35 18.20
CA PHE A 310 13.55 13.08 16.94
C PHE A 310 12.09 13.44 16.61
N GLY A 311 11.88 14.61 16.03
CA GLY A 311 10.57 15.04 15.51
C GLY A 311 10.45 14.71 14.03
N LEU A 312 9.23 14.75 13.51
CA LEU A 312 8.93 14.51 12.10
C LEU A 312 8.77 15.86 11.39
N SER A 313 9.51 16.12 10.31
CA SER A 313 9.58 17.44 9.69
C SER A 313 8.39 17.73 8.74
N SER A 314 7.16 17.81 9.26
CA SER A 314 5.95 17.95 8.43
C SER A 314 5.91 19.11 7.42
N PRO A 315 6.46 20.32 7.63
CA PRO A 315 6.38 21.35 6.59
C PRO A 315 7.01 20.92 5.25
N CYS A 316 7.91 19.93 5.27
CA CYS A 316 8.66 19.44 4.12
C CYS A 316 8.30 18.00 3.74
N GLY A 317 7.59 17.29 4.62
CA GLY A 317 7.54 15.85 4.60
C GLY A 317 8.72 15.21 5.31
N ASP A 318 8.60 13.92 5.58
CA ASP A 318 9.63 13.11 6.22
C ASP A 318 9.41 11.63 5.88
N GLU A 319 10.25 10.78 6.45
CA GLU A 319 10.09 9.34 6.43
C GLU A 319 10.07 8.74 7.84
N ILE A 320 9.47 7.56 7.98
CA ILE A 320 9.51 6.75 9.20
C ILE A 320 9.92 5.36 8.77
N ILE A 321 10.95 4.79 9.39
CA ILE A 321 11.44 3.44 9.11
C ILE A 321 11.40 2.63 10.39
N LEU A 322 10.70 1.49 10.36
CA LEU A 322 10.75 0.45 11.37
C LEU A 322 11.71 -0.63 10.89
N SER A 323 12.80 -0.88 11.62
CA SER A 323 13.76 -1.96 11.32
C SER A 323 13.76 -2.99 12.43
N ALA A 324 13.86 -4.28 12.10
CA ALA A 324 14.13 -5.29 13.12
C ALA A 324 15.61 -5.21 13.53
N GLY A 325 15.93 -5.58 14.76
CA GLY A 325 17.31 -5.68 15.20
C GLY A 325 17.60 -6.99 15.90
N ASP A 326 18.88 -7.29 16.04
CA ASP A 326 19.42 -8.42 16.81
C ASP A 326 19.83 -8.02 18.25
N GLY A 327 19.43 -6.82 18.68
CA GLY A 327 19.83 -6.20 19.95
C GLY A 327 21.21 -5.55 19.92
N VAL A 328 21.86 -5.45 18.75
CA VAL A 328 23.12 -4.74 18.54
C VAL A 328 23.05 -3.83 17.31
N SER A 329 22.39 -4.25 16.24
CA SER A 329 22.27 -3.47 15.00
C SER A 329 20.98 -3.78 14.23
N PRO A 330 20.50 -2.84 13.39
CA PRO A 330 19.41 -3.11 12.47
C PRO A 330 19.78 -4.25 11.50
N THR A 331 18.86 -5.19 11.33
CA THR A 331 18.93 -6.30 10.36
C THR A 331 18.13 -5.99 9.09
N GLY A 332 17.86 -4.70 8.86
CA GLY A 332 17.11 -4.16 7.73
C GLY A 332 15.70 -3.68 8.09
N PRO A 333 15.12 -2.81 7.24
CA PRO A 333 13.77 -2.32 7.39
C PRO A 333 12.74 -3.44 7.33
N ARG A 334 11.65 -3.25 8.05
CA ARG A 334 10.46 -4.12 8.12
C ARG A 334 9.22 -3.38 7.66
N ASP A 335 9.12 -2.09 7.97
CA ASP A 335 8.07 -1.24 7.44
C ASP A 335 8.58 0.19 7.31
N TYR A 336 7.97 0.98 6.42
CA TYR A 336 8.28 2.40 6.32
C TYR A 336 7.07 3.22 5.87
N ALA A 337 7.14 4.52 6.10
CA ALA A 337 6.15 5.51 5.65
C ALA A 337 6.87 6.77 5.17
N GLU A 338 6.76 7.08 3.87
CA GLU A 338 7.17 8.37 3.33
C GLU A 338 5.95 9.29 3.18
N PHE A 339 6.09 10.55 3.58
CA PHE A 339 5.02 11.52 3.47
C PHE A 339 5.56 12.90 3.12
N GLY A 340 4.78 13.64 2.33
CA GLY A 340 5.00 15.05 2.10
C GLY A 340 4.35 15.89 3.21
N PRO A 341 4.14 17.20 2.98
CA PRO A 341 3.57 18.03 4.02
C PRO A 341 2.21 17.59 4.54
N THR A 342 2.00 17.66 5.86
CA THR A 342 0.75 17.26 6.53
C THR A 342 0.09 18.45 7.24
N ASP A 343 -1.24 18.40 7.37
CA ASP A 343 -1.96 19.41 8.13
C ASP A 343 -1.63 19.31 9.63
N SER A 344 -1.52 20.46 10.29
CA SER A 344 -1.41 20.52 11.75
C SER A 344 -2.57 19.79 12.42
N GLY A 345 -2.25 18.87 13.34
CA GLY A 345 -3.21 18.08 14.11
C GLY A 345 -3.92 16.96 13.35
N VAL A 346 -3.57 16.70 12.08
CA VAL A 346 -4.16 15.61 11.30
C VAL A 346 -3.18 14.44 11.22
N THR A 347 -3.62 13.27 11.68
CA THR A 347 -2.84 12.05 11.57
C THR A 347 -2.91 11.43 10.18
N ILE A 348 -1.82 10.79 9.81
CA ILE A 348 -1.74 9.91 8.65
C ILE A 348 -1.70 8.48 9.19
N GLY A 349 -2.54 7.60 8.64
CA GLY A 349 -2.56 6.21 9.06
C GLY A 349 -2.90 5.26 7.94
N ARG A 350 -2.53 3.99 8.14
CA ARG A 350 -2.88 2.90 7.24
C ARG A 350 -4.37 2.68 7.27
N TYR A 351 -4.96 2.59 6.08
CA TYR A 351 -6.33 2.15 5.95
C TYR A 351 -6.41 0.99 4.95
N PRO A 352 -6.68 -0.24 5.41
CA PRO A 352 -7.04 -0.65 6.79
C PRO A 352 -5.86 -0.69 7.78
N ASN A 353 -6.11 -0.90 9.07
CA ASN A 353 -5.02 -1.09 10.05
C ASN A 353 -4.06 -2.22 9.60
N GLY A 354 -2.75 -1.98 9.76
CA GLY A 354 -1.69 -2.94 9.41
C GLY A 354 -1.55 -3.31 7.93
N SER A 355 -2.34 -2.72 7.04
CA SER A 355 -2.33 -3.00 5.59
C SER A 355 -2.73 -1.77 4.77
N GLY A 356 -2.69 -1.84 3.45
CA GLY A 356 -3.14 -0.74 2.61
C GLY A 356 -2.28 0.53 2.70
N ASP A 357 -2.80 1.60 2.10
CA ASP A 357 -2.09 2.88 1.95
C ASP A 357 -2.22 3.76 3.19
N PHE A 358 -1.21 4.62 3.38
CA PHE A 358 -1.28 5.76 4.30
C PHE A 358 -2.20 6.86 3.75
N VAL A 359 -3.21 7.21 4.53
CA VAL A 359 -4.24 8.22 4.21
C VAL A 359 -4.41 9.18 5.39
N ARG A 360 -4.95 10.38 5.10
CA ARG A 360 -5.38 11.30 6.17
C ARG A 360 -6.53 10.63 6.93
N LEU A 361 -6.51 10.66 8.26
CA LEU A 361 -7.55 10.09 9.10
C LEU A 361 -8.54 11.16 9.58
N ALA A 362 -9.80 10.76 9.80
CA ALA A 362 -10.85 11.66 10.28
C ALA A 362 -10.63 12.13 11.72
N SER A 363 -9.98 11.31 12.53
CA SER A 363 -9.54 11.62 13.89
C SER A 363 -8.29 10.81 14.24
N ALA A 364 -7.45 11.38 15.10
CA ALA A 364 -6.31 10.68 15.69
C ALA A 364 -6.76 9.51 16.57
N THR A 365 -6.08 8.37 16.49
CA THR A 365 -6.47 7.12 17.17
C THR A 365 -5.32 6.41 17.91
N PRO A 366 -4.48 7.13 18.69
CA PRO A 366 -3.35 6.52 19.37
C PRO A 366 -3.79 5.42 20.36
N GLY A 367 -3.21 4.24 20.23
CA GLY A 367 -3.51 3.04 21.01
C GLY A 367 -4.76 2.28 20.54
N ALA A 368 -5.36 2.66 19.42
CA ALA A 368 -6.64 2.15 18.95
C ALA A 368 -6.66 1.88 17.44
N SER A 369 -7.77 1.33 16.94
CA SER A 369 -7.95 1.16 15.50
C SER A 369 -8.06 2.51 14.80
N ASN A 370 -7.39 2.66 13.66
CA ASN A 370 -7.51 3.84 12.80
C ASN A 370 -8.95 4.18 12.48
N SER A 371 -9.26 5.47 12.57
CA SER A 371 -10.55 6.02 12.12
C SER A 371 -10.73 5.88 10.60
N LEU A 372 -11.91 6.23 10.08
CA LEU A 372 -12.12 6.28 8.64
C LEU A 372 -11.21 7.34 7.99
N PRO A 373 -10.85 7.17 6.72
CA PRO A 373 -10.09 8.18 6.00
C PRO A 373 -10.86 9.52 5.95
N ALA A 374 -10.14 10.63 6.17
CA ALA A 374 -10.68 11.97 6.02
C ALA A 374 -10.76 12.35 4.54
N ALA A 375 -11.98 12.39 4.00
CA ALA A 375 -12.21 12.91 2.66
C ALA A 375 -12.13 14.45 2.63
N PRO A 376 -11.27 15.05 1.79
CA PRO A 376 -11.11 16.50 1.70
C PRO A 376 -12.37 17.17 1.15
N PRO A 377 -12.61 18.49 1.32
CA PRO A 377 -13.85 19.13 0.86
C PRO A 377 -13.99 19.17 -0.68
N VAL A 378 -12.88 19.05 -1.41
CA VAL A 378 -12.85 18.91 -2.87
C VAL A 378 -12.06 17.67 -3.21
N VAL A 379 -12.59 16.86 -4.12
CA VAL A 379 -11.98 15.61 -4.57
C VAL A 379 -11.94 15.52 -6.09
N VAL A 380 -11.01 14.77 -6.64
CA VAL A 380 -11.00 14.31 -8.02
C VAL A 380 -12.07 13.24 -8.16
N ASN A 381 -12.98 13.48 -9.09
CA ASN A 381 -14.20 12.70 -9.28
C ASN A 381 -14.17 11.86 -10.55
N GLU A 382 -13.56 12.39 -11.60
CA GLU A 382 -13.48 11.77 -12.92
C GLU A 382 -12.16 12.15 -13.60
N ILE A 383 -11.55 11.21 -14.33
CA ILE A 383 -10.32 11.40 -15.10
C ILE A 383 -10.54 10.84 -16.50
N MET A 384 -10.44 11.69 -17.52
CA MET A 384 -10.35 11.26 -18.91
C MET A 384 -8.90 11.40 -19.37
N TYR A 385 -8.15 10.30 -19.34
CA TYR A 385 -6.74 10.28 -19.71
C TYR A 385 -6.50 9.83 -21.17
N HIS A 386 -7.40 9.03 -21.75
CA HIS A 386 -7.27 8.56 -23.14
C HIS A 386 -8.60 8.69 -23.91
N PRO A 387 -9.01 9.92 -24.25
CA PRO A 387 -10.26 10.17 -24.96
C PRO A 387 -10.23 9.59 -26.38
N LEU A 388 -11.41 9.32 -26.94
CA LEU A 388 -11.51 9.03 -28.37
C LEU A 388 -11.03 10.23 -29.19
N PRO A 389 -10.37 9.99 -30.34
CA PRO A 389 -10.02 11.07 -31.25
C PRO A 389 -11.27 11.89 -31.62
N PRO A 390 -11.21 13.23 -31.54
CA PRO A 390 -12.35 14.07 -31.83
C PRO A 390 -12.75 13.92 -33.31
N PRO A 391 -14.06 13.79 -33.64
CA PRO A 391 -14.48 13.66 -35.02
C PRO A 391 -14.17 14.94 -35.82
N PRO A 392 -13.67 14.85 -37.07
CA PRO A 392 -13.46 16.04 -37.88
C PRO A 392 -14.73 16.90 -38.01
N PRO A 393 -14.64 18.24 -37.93
CA PRO A 393 -13.42 19.06 -37.99
C PRO A 393 -12.79 19.39 -36.63
N LEU A 394 -13.24 18.77 -35.54
CA LEU A 394 -12.74 19.06 -34.18
C LEU A 394 -11.26 18.66 -34.04
N THR A 395 -10.47 19.47 -33.34
CA THR A 395 -9.02 19.29 -33.15
C THR A 395 -8.60 19.30 -31.68
N ILE A 396 -9.57 19.46 -30.79
CA ILE A 396 -9.38 19.55 -29.34
C ILE A 396 -8.68 18.32 -28.75
N ASN A 397 -7.74 18.53 -27.82
CA ASN A 397 -7.39 17.47 -26.88
C ASN A 397 -8.50 17.40 -25.81
N ALA A 398 -9.24 16.30 -25.82
CA ALA A 398 -10.42 16.12 -24.98
C ALA A 398 -10.10 15.53 -23.58
N GLU A 399 -8.84 15.44 -23.18
CA GLU A 399 -8.45 15.04 -21.82
C GLU A 399 -8.94 16.03 -20.76
N PHE A 400 -9.30 15.53 -19.57
CA PHE A 400 -9.64 16.37 -18.43
C PHE A 400 -9.45 15.67 -17.08
N VAL A 401 -9.27 16.47 -16.05
CA VAL A 401 -9.45 16.08 -14.64
C VAL A 401 -10.64 16.84 -14.09
N GLU A 402 -11.62 16.13 -13.53
CA GLU A 402 -12.77 16.73 -12.89
C GLU A 402 -12.61 16.76 -11.37
N LEU A 403 -12.87 17.94 -10.78
CA LEU A 403 -13.00 18.13 -9.35
C LEU A 403 -14.46 18.26 -8.94
N TYR A 404 -14.83 17.62 -7.83
CA TYR A 404 -16.14 17.69 -7.19
C TYR A 404 -16.05 18.29 -5.80
N ASN A 405 -16.89 19.30 -5.53
CA ASN A 405 -17.09 19.82 -4.18
C ASN A 405 -18.17 19.02 -3.45
N ARG A 406 -17.74 18.29 -2.42
CA ARG A 406 -18.57 17.36 -1.64
C ARG A 406 -19.30 18.03 -0.48
N THR A 407 -19.07 19.31 -0.26
CA THR A 407 -19.70 20.08 0.81
C THR A 407 -20.98 20.78 0.35
N ASP A 408 -21.83 21.15 1.30
CA ASP A 408 -23.03 21.97 1.05
C ASP A 408 -22.73 23.49 1.04
N ALA A 409 -21.45 23.85 1.02
CA ALA A 409 -20.95 25.22 0.94
C ALA A 409 -20.04 25.38 -0.29
N PRO A 410 -19.89 26.59 -0.86
CA PRO A 410 -18.88 26.81 -1.89
C PRO A 410 -17.48 26.64 -1.31
N VAL A 411 -16.57 26.03 -2.08
CA VAL A 411 -15.16 25.87 -1.69
C VAL A 411 -14.28 26.70 -2.60
N SER A 412 -13.49 27.61 -2.01
CA SER A 412 -12.45 28.36 -2.73
C SER A 412 -11.21 27.48 -2.88
N LEU A 413 -10.63 27.46 -4.09
CA LEU A 413 -9.36 26.77 -4.38
C LEU A 413 -8.16 27.68 -4.11
N ALA A 414 -8.24 28.45 -3.03
CA ALA A 414 -7.18 29.29 -2.50
C ALA A 414 -7.36 29.46 -0.98
N THR A 415 -6.26 29.71 -0.27
CA THR A 415 -6.28 29.95 1.17
C THR A 415 -5.61 31.28 1.47
N THR A 416 -6.27 32.11 2.27
CA THR A 416 -5.73 33.39 2.73
C THR A 416 -5.19 33.24 4.14
N PHE A 417 -3.90 33.47 4.31
CA PHE A 417 -3.25 33.47 5.61
C PHE A 417 -3.06 34.92 6.08
N ALA A 418 -3.53 35.20 7.29
CA ALA A 418 -3.44 36.54 7.87
C ALA A 418 -1.97 37.01 7.92
N GLY A 419 -1.67 38.15 7.32
CA GLY A 419 -0.31 38.70 7.26
C GLY A 419 0.57 38.18 6.11
N TRP A 420 0.14 37.14 5.38
CA TRP A 420 0.94 36.51 4.32
C TRP A 420 0.34 36.63 2.92
N GLY A 421 -0.98 36.82 2.82
CA GLY A 421 -1.69 36.93 1.54
C GLY A 421 -2.46 35.66 1.17
N THR A 422 -2.86 35.58 -0.10
CA THR A 422 -3.68 34.49 -0.64
C THR A 422 -2.84 33.60 -1.54
N PHE A 423 -2.81 32.31 -1.25
CA PHE A 423 -2.09 31.31 -2.02
C PHE A 423 -3.08 30.33 -2.67
N PRO A 424 -2.93 30.03 -3.96
CA PRO A 424 -3.83 29.11 -4.65
C PRO A 424 -3.52 27.66 -4.33
N TRP A 425 -4.53 26.80 -4.49
CA TRP A 425 -4.36 25.34 -4.54
C TRP A 425 -3.63 24.94 -5.83
N LYS A 426 -3.15 23.71 -5.89
CA LYS A 426 -2.43 23.16 -7.06
C LYS A 426 -2.82 21.73 -7.37
N ILE A 427 -2.73 21.36 -8.64
CA ILE A 427 -2.56 19.97 -9.07
C ILE A 427 -1.10 19.77 -9.46
N THR A 428 -0.51 18.65 -9.06
CA THR A 428 0.88 18.27 -9.41
C THR A 428 0.97 16.78 -9.72
N GLY A 429 1.97 16.37 -10.50
CA GLY A 429 2.21 14.98 -10.90
C GLY A 429 2.36 14.89 -12.43
N GLY A 430 1.50 14.12 -13.09
CA GLY A 430 1.43 14.06 -14.56
C GLY A 430 1.05 15.38 -15.21
N ILE A 431 0.19 16.13 -14.51
CA ILE A 431 -0.16 17.49 -14.86
C ILE A 431 0.18 18.45 -13.72
N ASP A 432 0.59 19.65 -14.10
CA ASP A 432 0.81 20.79 -13.20
C ASP A 432 -0.20 21.90 -13.49
N PHE A 433 -0.96 22.30 -12.48
CA PHE A 433 -1.93 23.38 -12.60
C PHE A 433 -2.03 24.19 -11.30
N GLU A 434 -1.94 25.51 -11.41
CA GLU A 434 -2.16 26.43 -10.30
C GLU A 434 -3.50 27.14 -10.48
N PHE A 435 -4.40 27.02 -9.50
CA PHE A 435 -5.71 27.65 -9.59
C PHE A 435 -5.60 29.18 -9.47
N SER A 436 -6.48 29.92 -10.14
CA SER A 436 -6.59 31.35 -9.86
C SER A 436 -7.16 31.57 -8.45
N PRO A 437 -6.67 32.56 -7.66
CA PRO A 437 -7.18 32.82 -6.30
C PRO A 437 -8.70 33.05 -6.18
N GLY A 438 -9.36 33.45 -7.28
CA GLY A 438 -10.82 33.61 -7.35
C GLY A 438 -11.61 32.34 -7.69
N THR A 439 -10.94 31.24 -8.02
CA THR A 439 -11.61 29.99 -8.43
C THR A 439 -12.37 29.40 -7.24
N THR A 440 -13.65 29.13 -7.46
CA THR A 440 -14.56 28.56 -6.46
C THR A 440 -15.41 27.48 -7.11
N ILE A 441 -15.60 26.37 -6.41
CA ILE A 441 -16.54 25.32 -6.81
C ILE A 441 -17.82 25.50 -5.98
N ALA A 442 -18.98 25.57 -6.65
CA ALA A 442 -20.27 25.69 -6.00
C ALA A 442 -20.56 24.48 -5.07
N PRO A 443 -21.48 24.60 -4.08
CA PRO A 443 -21.94 23.45 -3.30
C PRO A 443 -22.36 22.30 -4.21
N ARG A 444 -21.88 21.08 -3.95
CA ARG A 444 -22.18 19.91 -4.79
C ARG A 444 -21.88 20.10 -6.29
N GLY A 445 -21.01 21.05 -6.64
CA GLY A 445 -20.67 21.40 -8.00
C GLY A 445 -19.40 20.72 -8.51
N PHE A 446 -19.20 20.80 -9.83
CA PHE A 446 -18.08 20.23 -10.56
C PHE A 446 -17.22 21.32 -11.20
N LEU A 447 -15.93 21.06 -11.40
CA LEU A 447 -14.97 21.92 -12.10
C LEU A 447 -14.05 21.07 -12.98
N LEU A 448 -14.00 21.37 -14.27
CA LEU A 448 -13.12 20.69 -15.22
C LEU A 448 -11.78 21.41 -15.34
N VAL A 449 -10.68 20.66 -15.30
CA VAL A 449 -9.32 21.13 -15.57
C VAL A 449 -8.84 20.52 -16.89
N VAL A 450 -8.49 21.35 -17.88
CA VAL A 450 -8.28 20.95 -19.29
C VAL A 450 -6.90 21.41 -19.83
N PRO A 451 -6.39 20.81 -20.93
CA PRO A 451 -5.04 21.10 -21.48
C PRO A 451 -4.92 22.40 -22.30
N PHE A 452 -6.00 23.15 -22.48
CA PHE A 452 -6.04 24.39 -23.26
C PHE A 452 -6.51 25.57 -22.40
N ASP A 453 -6.22 26.81 -22.80
CA ASP A 453 -6.66 28.01 -22.08
C ASP A 453 -8.09 28.41 -22.50
N PRO A 454 -9.13 28.25 -21.67
CA PRO A 454 -10.50 28.54 -22.10
C PRO A 454 -10.77 30.03 -22.37
N ALA A 455 -9.95 30.92 -21.81
CA ALA A 455 -10.09 32.37 -21.97
C ALA A 455 -9.36 32.88 -23.21
N LEU A 456 -8.19 32.32 -23.52
CA LEU A 456 -7.40 32.70 -24.69
C LEU A 456 -7.77 31.90 -25.95
N GLU A 457 -8.34 30.71 -25.80
CA GLU A 457 -8.68 29.78 -26.88
C GLU A 457 -10.19 29.44 -26.90
N PRO A 458 -11.08 30.44 -27.10
CA PRO A 458 -12.54 30.23 -27.04
C PRO A 458 -13.05 29.25 -28.11
N GLN A 459 -12.35 29.09 -29.23
CA GLN A 459 -12.67 28.07 -30.22
C GLN A 459 -12.51 26.66 -29.65
N LEU A 460 -11.39 26.38 -28.96
CA LEU A 460 -11.14 25.08 -28.34
C LEU A 460 -12.14 24.81 -27.21
N LEU A 461 -12.55 25.84 -26.47
CA LEU A 461 -13.64 25.75 -25.50
C LEU A 461 -14.97 25.34 -26.15
N ASP A 462 -15.36 25.95 -27.27
CA ASP A 462 -16.59 25.60 -27.99
C ASP A 462 -16.50 24.18 -28.57
N GLU A 463 -15.34 23.76 -29.07
CA GLU A 463 -15.08 22.38 -29.52
C GLU A 463 -15.21 21.36 -28.38
N PHE A 464 -14.60 21.63 -27.23
CA PHE A 464 -14.67 20.77 -26.04
C PHE A 464 -16.12 20.61 -25.54
N ARG A 465 -16.85 21.73 -25.45
CA ARG A 465 -18.27 21.72 -25.06
C ARG A 465 -19.13 20.97 -26.07
N THR A 466 -18.82 21.08 -27.37
CA THR A 466 -19.52 20.33 -28.41
C THR A 466 -19.23 18.83 -28.31
N PHE A 467 -17.97 18.45 -28.07
CA PHE A 467 -17.55 17.06 -27.96
C PHE A 467 -18.25 16.32 -26.81
N TYR A 468 -18.33 16.96 -25.63
CA TYR A 468 -18.96 16.39 -24.44
C TYR A 468 -20.43 16.79 -24.22
N GLY A 469 -21.00 17.64 -25.07
CA GLY A 469 -22.38 18.11 -24.92
C GLY A 469 -22.63 18.99 -23.69
N LEU A 470 -21.66 19.82 -23.31
CA LEU A 470 -21.67 20.61 -22.07
C LEU A 470 -22.50 21.89 -22.17
N ASP A 471 -23.16 22.25 -21.07
CA ASP A 471 -23.83 23.54 -20.95
C ASP A 471 -22.81 24.69 -20.81
N THR A 472 -23.18 25.88 -21.31
CA THR A 472 -22.33 27.08 -21.25
C THR A 472 -21.98 27.55 -19.83
N SER A 473 -22.74 27.12 -18.82
CA SER A 473 -22.49 27.39 -17.40
C SER A 473 -21.53 26.41 -16.74
N THR A 474 -21.14 25.31 -17.42
CA THR A 474 -20.17 24.33 -16.89
C THR A 474 -18.83 25.02 -16.63
N PRO A 475 -18.32 25.01 -15.38
CA PRO A 475 -17.04 25.62 -15.05
C PRO A 475 -15.87 24.82 -15.64
N ILE A 476 -15.01 25.50 -16.42
CA ILE A 476 -13.84 24.92 -17.07
C ILE A 476 -12.65 25.86 -16.85
N VAL A 477 -11.51 25.32 -16.42
CA VAL A 477 -10.25 26.05 -16.22
C VAL A 477 -9.08 25.32 -16.87
N GLY A 478 -8.08 26.07 -17.30
CA GLY A 478 -6.89 25.56 -18.00
C GLY A 478 -6.00 26.73 -18.43
N PRO A 479 -4.88 26.47 -19.12
CA PRO A 479 -4.36 25.15 -19.46
C PRO A 479 -3.57 24.57 -18.28
N TYR A 480 -3.75 23.28 -17.99
CA TYR A 480 -2.72 22.57 -17.23
C TYR A 480 -1.47 22.34 -18.10
N GLN A 481 -0.32 22.21 -17.47
CA GLN A 481 0.94 21.81 -18.11
C GLN A 481 1.17 20.31 -17.91
N GLY A 482 1.96 19.68 -18.77
CA GLY A 482 2.14 18.22 -18.78
C GLY A 482 1.06 17.52 -19.62
N LYS A 483 0.88 16.21 -19.38
CA LYS A 483 -0.14 15.39 -20.04
C LYS A 483 -0.64 14.33 -19.05
N LEU A 484 -1.83 13.81 -19.27
CA LEU A 484 -2.24 12.56 -18.61
C LEU A 484 -1.67 11.40 -19.43
N ASP A 485 -0.81 10.57 -18.85
CA ASP A 485 -0.29 9.42 -19.60
C ASP A 485 -1.38 8.34 -19.82
N ASN A 486 -1.36 7.71 -21.00
CA ASN A 486 -2.31 6.66 -21.39
C ASN A 486 -2.06 5.33 -20.67
N PHE A 487 -0.89 5.15 -20.05
CA PHE A 487 -0.56 3.95 -19.31
C PHE A 487 -0.75 4.13 -17.80
N SER A 488 -0.06 5.11 -17.20
CA SER A 488 -0.23 5.42 -15.78
C SER A 488 0.26 6.81 -15.46
N ASP A 489 -0.45 7.49 -14.55
CA ASP A 489 0.02 8.78 -14.06
C ASP A 489 -0.45 9.09 -12.65
N ARG A 490 0.12 10.15 -12.07
CA ARG A 490 -0.14 10.62 -10.71
C ARG A 490 -0.84 11.97 -10.74
N ILE A 491 -1.91 12.08 -9.97
CA ILE A 491 -2.62 13.35 -9.76
C ILE A 491 -2.63 13.62 -8.26
N ARG A 492 -2.09 14.77 -7.84
CA ARG A 492 -2.11 15.21 -6.45
C ARG A 492 -2.79 16.57 -6.36
N LEU A 493 -3.96 16.62 -5.73
CA LEU A 493 -4.60 17.89 -5.35
C LEU A 493 -3.96 18.38 -4.05
N ARG A 494 -3.39 19.57 -4.08
CA ARG A 494 -2.61 20.14 -2.97
C ARG A 494 -3.18 21.48 -2.55
N LYS A 495 -3.36 21.66 -1.25
CA LYS A 495 -3.71 22.96 -0.66
C LYS A 495 -2.48 23.58 0.00
N PRO A 496 -2.31 24.90 -0.03
CA PRO A 496 -1.27 25.55 0.75
C PRO A 496 -1.57 25.42 2.25
N ASP A 497 -0.52 25.34 3.05
CA ASP A 497 -0.57 25.49 4.51
C ASP A 497 0.16 26.77 4.95
N THR A 498 0.13 27.06 6.25
CA THR A 498 0.67 28.29 6.85
C THR A 498 2.10 28.56 6.37
N PRO A 499 2.36 29.71 5.73
CA PRO A 499 3.71 30.05 5.27
C PRO A 499 4.70 30.18 6.42
N ASP A 500 5.92 29.67 6.20
CA ASP A 500 7.02 29.80 7.13
C ASP A 500 7.91 31.00 6.76
N PRO A 501 8.26 31.89 7.72
CA PRO A 501 9.14 33.04 7.50
C PRO A 501 10.57 32.67 7.11
N ASN A 502 11.04 31.48 7.47
CA ASN A 502 12.40 31.00 7.26
C ASN A 502 12.36 29.92 6.16
N GLY A 503 12.77 30.26 4.94
CA GLY A 503 12.91 29.29 3.84
C GLY A 503 13.86 28.11 4.10
N SER A 504 14.48 28.03 5.29
CA SER A 504 15.42 26.99 5.69
C SER A 504 14.79 25.75 6.36
N VAL A 505 13.47 25.69 6.56
CA VAL A 505 12.80 24.58 7.27
C VAL A 505 13.05 23.22 6.62
N CYS A 506 13.24 23.17 5.29
CA CYS A 506 13.49 21.92 4.55
C CYS A 506 14.97 21.61 4.29
N GLY A 507 15.89 22.22 5.05
CA GLY A 507 17.32 21.95 4.91
C GLY A 507 17.96 22.41 3.59
N ASP A 508 17.22 23.08 2.71
CA ASP A 508 17.70 23.66 1.46
C ASP A 508 18.19 25.11 1.68
N PRO A 509 19.52 25.37 1.70
CA PRO A 509 20.07 26.72 1.72
C PRO A 509 19.81 27.41 0.36
N GLY A 510 18.58 27.88 0.17
CA GLY A 510 18.14 28.51 -1.08
C GLY A 510 16.63 28.56 -1.29
N ALA A 511 15.84 27.87 -0.47
CA ALA A 511 14.39 27.85 -0.66
C ALA A 511 13.78 29.28 -0.56
N PRO A 512 12.77 29.57 -1.39
CA PRO A 512 12.14 30.89 -1.41
C PRO A 512 11.54 31.23 -0.05
N SER A 513 11.74 32.47 0.40
CA SER A 513 11.18 33.00 1.64
C SER A 513 10.04 33.98 1.31
N PRO A 514 8.81 33.78 1.82
CA PRO A 514 8.42 32.67 2.70
C PRO A 514 8.28 31.34 1.95
N TYR A 515 8.56 30.25 2.65
CA TYR A 515 8.26 28.91 2.16
C TYR A 515 6.79 28.60 2.44
N VAL A 516 6.07 28.08 1.45
CA VAL A 516 4.65 27.71 1.60
C VAL A 516 4.52 26.20 1.43
N PRO A 517 4.27 25.45 2.50
CA PRO A 517 4.02 24.01 2.40
C PRO A 517 2.75 23.75 1.57
N TYR A 518 2.78 22.69 0.75
CA TYR A 518 1.62 22.26 -0.02
C TYR A 518 1.21 20.85 0.39
N VAL A 519 0.18 20.75 1.22
CA VAL A 519 -0.37 19.49 1.74
C VAL A 519 -1.17 18.80 0.65
N ALA A 520 -0.82 17.54 0.35
CA ALA A 520 -1.61 16.72 -0.57
C ALA A 520 -2.89 16.26 0.12
N VAL A 521 -4.00 16.95 -0.19
CA VAL A 521 -5.32 16.60 0.33
C VAL A 521 -5.90 15.39 -0.39
N GLU A 522 -5.42 15.13 -1.61
CA GLU A 522 -5.75 13.94 -2.36
C GLU A 522 -4.58 13.48 -3.23
N ARG A 523 -4.49 12.16 -3.40
CA ARG A 523 -3.47 11.50 -4.20
C ARG A 523 -4.12 10.40 -5.02
N ILE A 524 -3.77 10.32 -6.29
CA ILE A 524 -4.21 9.28 -7.23
C ILE A 524 -2.98 8.82 -8.00
N HIS A 525 -2.93 7.52 -8.28
CA HIS A 525 -1.97 6.93 -9.20
C HIS A 525 -2.75 5.93 -10.03
N TYR A 526 -3.37 6.40 -11.10
CA TYR A 526 -4.17 5.56 -11.98
C TYR A 526 -3.27 4.75 -12.91
N ARG A 527 -3.80 3.64 -13.42
CA ARG A 527 -3.16 2.77 -14.40
C ARG A 527 -4.21 2.26 -15.39
N ASP A 528 -3.80 1.87 -16.58
CA ASP A 528 -4.63 1.23 -17.61
C ASP A 528 -4.74 -0.30 -17.43
N PHE A 529 -4.09 -0.87 -16.41
CA PHE A 529 -4.12 -2.30 -16.11
C PHE A 529 -4.61 -2.61 -14.68
N ALA A 530 -5.06 -3.85 -14.48
CA ALA A 530 -5.50 -4.34 -13.18
C ALA A 530 -4.48 -4.03 -12.06
N PRO A 531 -4.92 -3.59 -10.86
CA PRO A 531 -6.31 -3.60 -10.38
C PRO A 531 -7.17 -2.40 -10.81
N TRP A 532 -6.64 -1.44 -11.58
CA TRP A 532 -7.42 -0.32 -12.10
C TRP A 532 -8.31 -0.74 -13.30
N PRO A 533 -9.35 0.02 -13.62
CA PRO A 533 -10.26 -0.30 -14.72
C PRO A 533 -9.61 -0.13 -16.10
N GLU A 534 -9.24 -1.25 -16.74
CA GLU A 534 -8.62 -1.26 -18.08
C GLU A 534 -9.55 -0.71 -19.17
N ALA A 535 -10.86 -0.81 -18.97
CA ALA A 535 -11.86 -0.35 -19.93
C ALA A 535 -11.89 1.19 -20.12
N ALA A 536 -11.22 1.96 -19.25
CA ALA A 536 -11.07 3.40 -19.41
C ALA A 536 -9.98 3.78 -20.43
N ASP A 537 -9.23 2.81 -20.95
CA ASP A 537 -8.16 3.07 -21.91
C ASP A 537 -8.67 3.07 -23.37
N GLY A 538 -8.52 4.20 -24.07
CA GLY A 538 -8.57 4.31 -25.54
C GLY A 538 -9.91 4.03 -26.24
N THR A 539 -10.96 3.66 -25.51
CA THR A 539 -12.29 3.33 -26.07
C THR A 539 -13.37 4.36 -25.77
N GLY A 540 -13.00 5.49 -25.15
CA GLY A 540 -13.87 6.64 -24.91
C GLY A 540 -14.57 6.66 -23.56
N ALA A 541 -14.26 5.72 -22.67
CA ALA A 541 -14.70 5.76 -21.28
C ALA A 541 -13.69 6.54 -20.41
N SER A 542 -14.17 7.25 -19.39
CA SER A 542 -13.32 7.87 -18.37
C SER A 542 -13.17 6.93 -17.16
N LEU A 543 -12.20 7.22 -16.29
CA LEU A 543 -12.19 6.71 -14.92
C LEU A 543 -13.13 7.54 -14.07
N GLU A 544 -14.23 6.94 -13.63
CA GLU A 544 -15.19 7.51 -12.71
C GLU A 544 -15.02 6.92 -11.31
N ARG A 545 -15.23 7.75 -10.28
CA ARG A 545 -15.16 7.34 -8.87
C ARG A 545 -16.53 6.97 -8.31
N PHE A 546 -16.61 5.89 -7.52
CA PHE A 546 -17.85 5.45 -6.87
C PHE A 546 -18.22 6.32 -5.66
N ASP A 547 -17.29 6.44 -4.71
CA ASP A 547 -17.52 7.11 -3.45
C ASP A 547 -16.53 8.26 -3.24
N PRO A 548 -16.99 9.52 -3.31
CA PRO A 548 -16.15 10.68 -3.02
C PRO A 548 -15.78 10.79 -1.53
N GLU A 549 -16.35 9.95 -0.64
CA GLU A 549 -15.94 9.85 0.77
C GLU A 549 -14.73 8.90 0.97
N PHE A 550 -14.38 8.09 -0.02
CA PHE A 550 -13.41 7.01 0.14
C PHE A 550 -12.09 7.28 -0.61
N PRO A 551 -10.89 6.95 -0.09
CA PRO A 551 -9.61 7.35 -0.70
C PRO A 551 -9.46 7.06 -2.19
N ALA A 552 -8.98 8.07 -2.92
CA ALA A 552 -8.82 8.04 -4.37
C ALA A 552 -7.67 7.13 -4.85
N ARG A 553 -6.71 6.78 -3.98
CA ARG A 553 -5.65 5.81 -4.32
C ARG A 553 -6.16 4.38 -4.44
N ASN A 554 -7.33 4.06 -3.88
CA ASN A 554 -7.84 2.70 -3.93
C ASN A 554 -8.47 2.43 -5.31
N PRO A 555 -7.86 1.58 -6.15
CA PRO A 555 -8.35 1.28 -7.50
C PRO A 555 -9.77 0.70 -7.52
N ARG A 556 -10.22 0.09 -6.40
CA ARG A 556 -11.57 -0.48 -6.28
C ARG A 556 -12.66 0.59 -6.14
N ASN A 557 -12.27 1.83 -5.84
CA ASN A 557 -13.18 2.97 -5.79
C ASN A 557 -13.35 3.63 -7.17
N TRP A 558 -12.83 3.01 -8.24
CA TRP A 558 -12.91 3.49 -9.61
C TRP A 558 -13.50 2.42 -10.53
N ALA A 559 -14.21 2.88 -11.56
CA ALA A 559 -14.65 2.07 -12.69
C ALA A 559 -14.58 2.91 -13.97
N ALA A 560 -14.60 2.24 -15.11
CA ALA A 560 -14.82 2.94 -16.38
C ALA A 560 -16.27 3.45 -16.44
N SER A 561 -16.50 4.61 -17.05
CA SER A 561 -17.85 5.14 -17.29
C SER A 561 -18.72 4.11 -18.05
N GLU A 562 -20.00 3.98 -17.68
CA GLU A 562 -20.98 3.05 -18.26
C GLU A 562 -21.34 3.38 -19.73
N PRO A 563 -22.05 2.48 -20.44
CA PRO A 563 -22.55 2.73 -21.80
C PRO A 563 -23.38 4.01 -21.89
N GLY A 564 -22.75 5.08 -22.37
CA GLY A 564 -23.23 6.46 -22.27
C GLY A 564 -22.06 7.46 -22.36
N GLY A 565 -20.87 7.01 -21.96
CA GLY A 565 -19.64 7.77 -22.02
C GLY A 565 -19.37 8.55 -20.73
N PRO A 566 -18.31 9.37 -20.71
CA PRO A 566 -17.88 10.14 -19.55
C PRO A 566 -18.92 11.19 -19.15
N THR A 567 -18.81 11.70 -17.91
CA THR A 567 -19.78 12.63 -17.30
C THR A 567 -19.21 13.99 -16.89
N PRO A 568 -18.38 14.66 -17.73
CA PRO A 568 -17.81 15.95 -17.35
C PRO A 568 -18.91 16.97 -17.00
N GLY A 569 -18.79 17.57 -15.83
CA GLY A 569 -19.72 18.54 -15.27
C GLY A 569 -20.97 17.94 -14.61
N ALA A 570 -21.06 16.61 -14.46
CA ALA A 570 -22.25 15.91 -13.99
C ALA A 570 -21.92 14.77 -13.00
N ALA A 571 -22.95 14.13 -12.46
CA ALA A 571 -22.76 12.97 -11.59
C ALA A 571 -22.33 11.75 -12.43
N ASN A 572 -21.31 11.03 -11.93
CA ASN A 572 -20.79 9.80 -12.51
C ASN A 572 -21.89 8.79 -12.86
N THR A 573 -21.71 8.09 -13.98
CA THR A 573 -22.63 7.04 -14.44
C THR A 573 -22.65 5.83 -13.52
N ILE A 574 -21.52 5.55 -12.85
CA ILE A 574 -21.40 4.43 -11.94
C ILE A 574 -22.15 4.69 -10.62
N SER A 575 -23.11 3.83 -10.30
CA SER A 575 -23.85 3.92 -9.04
C SER A 575 -23.08 3.27 -7.90
N GLY A 576 -23.25 3.75 -6.65
CA GLY A 576 -22.67 3.11 -5.46
C GLY A 576 -23.17 1.68 -5.16
N ALA A 577 -24.16 1.15 -5.90
CA ALA A 577 -24.66 -0.20 -5.69
C ALA A 577 -23.65 -1.25 -6.17
N LEU A 578 -23.17 -2.08 -5.24
CA LEU A 578 -22.16 -3.10 -5.54
C LEU A 578 -22.70 -4.21 -6.47
N PRO A 579 -21.91 -4.66 -7.46
CA PRO A 579 -22.18 -5.87 -8.23
C PRO A 579 -22.42 -7.11 -7.36
N SER A 580 -23.17 -8.08 -7.89
CA SER A 580 -23.55 -9.29 -7.16
C SER A 580 -22.34 -10.10 -6.63
N GLU A 581 -21.22 -10.05 -7.35
CA GLU A 581 -19.97 -10.72 -7.01
C GLU A 581 -19.26 -10.02 -5.85
N GLN A 582 -19.26 -8.70 -5.81
CA GLN A 582 -18.73 -7.93 -4.69
C GLN A 582 -19.59 -8.13 -3.43
N GLN A 583 -20.92 -8.09 -3.56
CA GLN A 583 -21.83 -8.45 -2.46
C GLN A 583 -21.57 -9.87 -1.96
N ARG A 584 -21.31 -10.83 -2.85
CA ARG A 584 -20.98 -12.21 -2.49
C ARG A 584 -19.67 -12.31 -1.72
N CYS A 585 -18.65 -11.54 -2.08
CA CYS A 585 -17.42 -11.45 -1.32
C CYS A 585 -17.71 -10.97 0.13
N ILE A 586 -18.39 -9.83 0.28
CA ILE A 586 -18.76 -9.25 1.59
C ILE A 586 -19.51 -10.28 2.46
N LEU A 587 -20.56 -10.88 1.92
CA LEU A 587 -21.39 -11.83 2.66
C LEU A 587 -20.66 -13.13 3.01
N THR A 588 -19.69 -13.54 2.19
CA THR A 588 -18.86 -14.72 2.45
C THR A 588 -17.91 -14.45 3.61
N LEU A 589 -17.15 -13.37 3.56
CA LEU A 589 -16.16 -13.03 4.59
C LEU A 589 -16.81 -12.72 5.93
N ASN A 590 -17.92 -12.00 5.94
CA ASN A 590 -18.69 -11.75 7.15
C ASN A 590 -19.23 -13.06 7.80
N LYS A 591 -19.66 -14.02 6.97
CA LYS A 591 -20.08 -15.34 7.48
C LYS A 591 -18.90 -16.11 8.08
N ASP A 592 -17.73 -15.99 7.47
CA ASP A 592 -16.51 -16.64 7.92
C ASP A 592 -15.94 -16.01 9.19
N LEU A 593 -16.00 -14.69 9.34
CA LEU A 593 -15.72 -13.96 10.58
C LEU A 593 -16.57 -14.50 11.75
N ALA A 594 -17.89 -14.52 11.59
CA ALA A 594 -18.80 -15.04 12.60
C ALA A 594 -18.56 -16.53 12.91
N LYS A 595 -18.14 -17.31 11.90
CA LYS A 595 -17.79 -18.73 12.06
C LYS A 595 -16.49 -18.89 12.84
N MET A 596 -15.49 -18.04 12.60
CA MET A 596 -14.22 -18.02 13.29
C MET A 596 -14.43 -17.74 14.77
N ALA A 597 -15.06 -16.61 15.12
CA ALA A 597 -15.34 -16.23 16.51
C ALA A 597 -16.11 -17.28 17.30
N LYS A 598 -17.13 -17.87 16.67
CA LYS A 598 -17.88 -18.97 17.28
C LYS A 598 -17.03 -20.22 17.51
N THR A 599 -16.07 -20.50 16.64
CA THR A 599 -15.22 -21.69 16.75
C THR A 599 -14.15 -21.44 17.81
N ALA A 600 -13.44 -20.33 17.73
CA ALA A 600 -12.48 -19.89 18.73
C ALA A 600 -13.10 -19.85 20.13
N GLY A 601 -14.27 -19.22 20.30
CA GLY A 601 -14.96 -19.19 21.61
C GLY A 601 -15.37 -20.57 22.15
N LYS A 602 -15.66 -21.55 21.28
CA LYS A 602 -15.91 -22.93 21.74
C LYS A 602 -14.65 -23.63 22.22
N GLU A 603 -13.53 -23.39 21.55
CA GLU A 603 -12.25 -23.98 21.93
C GLU A 603 -11.70 -23.31 23.18
N ALA A 604 -11.83 -21.99 23.31
CA ALA A 604 -11.52 -21.23 24.52
C ALA A 604 -12.31 -21.71 25.74
N LEU A 605 -13.63 -21.83 25.61
CA LEU A 605 -14.48 -22.37 26.68
C LEU A 605 -14.15 -23.84 27.02
N ARG A 606 -13.68 -24.62 26.05
CA ARG A 606 -13.18 -25.97 26.32
C ARG A 606 -11.91 -25.91 27.15
N CYS A 607 -10.93 -25.08 26.79
CA CYS A 607 -9.69 -24.95 27.55
C CYS A 607 -9.96 -24.52 29.00
N LEU A 608 -10.80 -23.50 29.21
CA LEU A 608 -11.26 -23.12 30.55
C LEU A 608 -11.91 -24.27 31.31
N LYS A 609 -12.77 -25.04 30.64
CA LYS A 609 -13.43 -26.20 31.27
C LYS A 609 -12.41 -27.28 31.62
N ASP A 610 -11.51 -27.61 30.71
CA ASP A 610 -10.55 -28.67 30.92
C ASP A 610 -9.54 -28.26 32.01
N ALA A 611 -9.17 -26.98 32.12
CA ALA A 611 -8.41 -26.41 33.24
C ALA A 611 -9.17 -26.55 34.57
N ALA A 612 -10.43 -26.09 34.62
CA ALA A 612 -11.26 -26.16 35.83
C ALA A 612 -11.51 -27.59 36.32
N PHE A 613 -11.41 -28.60 35.45
CA PHE A 613 -11.66 -30.01 35.78
C PHE A 613 -10.40 -30.89 35.70
N ASP A 614 -9.20 -30.31 35.70
CA ASP A 614 -7.90 -31.01 35.71
C ASP A 614 -7.72 -32.00 34.54
N LYS A 615 -8.09 -31.58 33.33
CA LYS A 615 -8.06 -32.39 32.11
C LYS A 615 -7.01 -31.96 31.09
N LEU A 616 -6.24 -30.90 31.37
CA LEU A 616 -5.19 -30.38 30.49
C LEU A 616 -3.84 -31.10 30.63
N GLY A 617 -3.71 -32.02 31.60
CA GLY A 617 -2.44 -32.70 31.85
C GLY A 617 -1.41 -31.70 32.40
N THR A 618 -0.32 -31.48 31.67
CA THR A 618 0.73 -30.51 32.02
C THR A 618 0.50 -29.12 31.43
N MET A 619 -0.44 -28.98 30.49
CA MET A 619 -0.71 -27.68 29.86
C MET A 619 -1.48 -26.75 30.79
N THR A 620 -1.20 -25.46 30.68
CA THR A 620 -1.99 -24.42 31.34
C THR A 620 -3.23 -24.02 30.51
N ALA A 621 -4.11 -23.18 31.07
CA ALA A 621 -5.29 -22.69 30.37
C ALA A 621 -4.90 -21.80 29.19
N GLU A 622 -3.91 -20.92 29.37
CA GLU A 622 -3.34 -20.07 28.33
C GLU A 622 -2.67 -20.88 27.23
N GLU A 623 -1.81 -21.84 27.59
CA GLU A 623 -1.16 -22.72 26.62
C GLU A 623 -2.18 -23.51 25.79
N CYS A 624 -3.28 -23.96 26.40
CA CYS A 624 -4.35 -24.64 25.67
C CYS A 624 -5.06 -23.70 24.69
N LEU A 625 -5.25 -22.44 25.06
CA LEU A 625 -5.91 -21.43 24.24
C LEU A 625 -5.07 -21.15 22.98
N LEU A 626 -3.77 -20.94 23.17
CA LEU A 626 -2.82 -20.59 22.11
C LEU A 626 -2.50 -21.79 21.19
N ALA A 627 -2.34 -22.99 21.74
CA ALA A 627 -1.89 -24.15 20.96
C ALA A 627 -2.95 -24.73 20.01
N ASP A 628 -4.22 -24.34 20.13
CA ASP A 628 -5.39 -24.99 19.52
C ASP A 628 -5.22 -26.51 19.36
N PRO A 629 -5.18 -27.30 20.45
CA PRO A 629 -4.80 -28.72 20.41
C PRO A 629 -5.66 -29.60 19.50
N ARG A 630 -6.86 -29.13 19.11
CA ARG A 630 -7.77 -29.84 18.21
C ARG A 630 -7.77 -29.29 16.79
N GLN A 631 -6.95 -28.29 16.49
CA GLN A 631 -6.76 -27.70 15.18
C GLN A 631 -8.08 -27.23 14.55
N ARG A 632 -9.02 -26.77 15.38
CA ARG A 632 -10.34 -26.34 14.90
C ARG A 632 -10.35 -24.90 14.44
N VAL A 633 -9.60 -24.03 15.10
CA VAL A 633 -9.38 -22.64 14.70
C VAL A 633 -8.56 -22.64 13.41
N ALA A 634 -7.43 -23.35 13.39
CA ALA A 634 -6.59 -23.52 12.20
C ALA A 634 -7.36 -24.09 10.98
N LYS A 635 -8.29 -25.02 11.22
CA LYS A 635 -9.15 -25.54 10.14
C LYS A 635 -10.11 -24.49 9.57
N VAL A 636 -10.63 -23.59 10.40
CA VAL A 636 -11.50 -22.50 9.95
C VAL A 636 -10.68 -21.43 9.24
N GLU A 637 -9.49 -21.10 9.72
CA GLU A 637 -8.53 -20.21 9.06
C GLU A 637 -8.26 -20.65 7.61
N GLY A 638 -7.85 -21.91 7.42
CA GLY A 638 -7.66 -22.45 6.07
C GLY A 638 -8.95 -22.43 5.23
N LYS A 639 -10.14 -22.40 5.85
CA LYS A 639 -11.41 -22.20 5.15
C LYS A 639 -11.60 -20.74 4.74
N VAL A 640 -11.30 -19.77 5.61
CA VAL A 640 -11.39 -18.33 5.29
C VAL A 640 -10.53 -18.00 4.08
N VAL A 641 -9.28 -18.48 4.04
CA VAL A 641 -8.37 -18.27 2.91
C VAL A 641 -8.94 -18.84 1.60
N ARG A 642 -9.49 -20.06 1.63
CA ARG A 642 -10.12 -20.67 0.45
C ARG A 642 -11.37 -19.93 -0.01
N ASP A 643 -12.20 -19.49 0.92
CA ASP A 643 -13.43 -18.76 0.59
C ASP A 643 -13.12 -17.35 0.06
N PHE A 644 -12.08 -16.69 0.57
CA PHE A 644 -11.55 -15.43 0.03
C PHE A 644 -11.09 -15.61 -1.42
N GLY A 645 -10.21 -16.59 -1.68
CA GLY A 645 -9.72 -16.90 -3.03
C GLY A 645 -10.82 -17.36 -4.01
N LYS A 646 -12.00 -17.73 -3.52
CA LYS A 646 -13.13 -18.09 -4.38
C LYS A 646 -14.08 -16.92 -4.64
N SER A 647 -14.39 -16.16 -3.60
CA SER A 647 -15.46 -15.15 -3.64
C SER A 647 -14.94 -13.75 -3.92
N CYS A 648 -13.67 -13.46 -3.65
CA CYS A 648 -13.13 -12.11 -3.64
C CYS A 648 -12.03 -11.87 -4.68
N THR A 649 -11.38 -12.91 -5.24
CA THR A 649 -10.29 -12.71 -6.21
C THR A 649 -10.77 -12.79 -7.67
N GLY A 650 -10.02 -12.10 -8.54
CA GLY A 650 -10.30 -11.97 -9.96
C GLY A 650 -11.36 -10.91 -10.28
N THR A 651 -11.81 -10.92 -11.53
CA THR A 651 -12.68 -9.89 -12.10
C THR A 651 -14.14 -10.35 -12.14
N SER A 652 -15.08 -9.44 -11.87
CA SER A 652 -16.53 -9.63 -11.98
C SER A 652 -16.95 -9.71 -13.45
N SER A 653 -18.21 -10.08 -13.67
CA SER A 653 -18.83 -10.03 -15.01
C SER A 653 -18.89 -8.63 -15.62
N SER A 654 -18.75 -7.58 -14.80
CA SER A 654 -18.73 -6.17 -15.21
C SER A 654 -17.32 -5.59 -15.35
N GLY A 655 -16.28 -6.43 -15.42
CA GLY A 655 -14.90 -5.96 -15.58
C GLY A 655 -14.26 -5.37 -14.31
N MET A 656 -14.93 -5.44 -13.15
CA MET A 656 -14.44 -4.89 -11.88
C MET A 656 -13.74 -5.93 -11.01
N PRO A 657 -12.83 -5.56 -10.09
CA PRO A 657 -12.37 -6.48 -9.05
C PRO A 657 -13.54 -7.05 -8.23
N LYS A 658 -13.57 -8.37 -7.99
CA LYS A 658 -14.59 -9.00 -7.12
C LYS A 658 -14.44 -8.59 -5.66
N TYR A 659 -13.25 -8.13 -5.27
CA TYR A 659 -13.02 -7.63 -3.93
C TYR A 659 -13.51 -6.17 -3.86
N PRO A 660 -14.46 -5.83 -2.97
CA PRO A 660 -15.08 -4.50 -2.94
C PRO A 660 -14.16 -3.44 -2.33
N TYR A 661 -14.51 -2.18 -2.53
CA TYR A 661 -13.85 -1.05 -1.86
C TYR A 661 -14.26 -0.91 -0.38
N PHE A 662 -15.47 -1.36 0.00
CA PHE A 662 -15.96 -1.34 1.38
C PHE A 662 -16.55 -2.68 1.86
N GLY A 663 -16.78 -2.79 3.17
CA GLY A 663 -17.59 -3.85 3.77
C GLY A 663 -16.95 -5.23 3.85
N ALA A 664 -15.66 -5.34 3.57
CA ALA A 664 -14.87 -6.56 3.75
C ALA A 664 -13.37 -6.28 3.91
N SER A 665 -12.76 -6.81 4.96
CA SER A 665 -11.29 -6.90 5.10
C SER A 665 -10.70 -8.10 4.36
N ASP A 666 -9.39 -8.31 4.48
CA ASP A 666 -8.71 -9.49 3.90
C ASP A 666 -8.91 -10.74 4.79
N SER A 667 -8.48 -11.89 4.28
CA SER A 667 -8.62 -13.17 5.00
C SER A 667 -7.81 -13.25 6.29
N GLU A 668 -6.69 -12.52 6.39
CA GLU A 668 -5.83 -12.52 7.58
C GLU A 668 -6.52 -11.75 8.70
N THR A 669 -6.95 -10.52 8.43
CA THR A 669 -7.70 -9.67 9.36
C THR A 669 -8.98 -10.35 9.82
N VAL A 670 -9.74 -10.98 8.90
CA VAL A 670 -10.97 -11.72 9.25
C VAL A 670 -10.68 -12.92 10.17
N THR A 671 -9.55 -13.59 9.97
CA THR A 671 -9.11 -14.71 10.80
C THR A 671 -8.70 -14.21 12.18
N ALA A 672 -7.81 -13.21 12.23
CA ALA A 672 -7.26 -12.66 13.46
C ALA A 672 -8.35 -12.05 14.35
N SER A 673 -9.14 -11.10 13.83
CA SER A 673 -10.18 -10.42 14.60
C SER A 673 -11.25 -11.38 15.10
N GLY A 674 -11.64 -12.36 14.26
CA GLY A 674 -12.55 -13.42 14.66
C GLY A 674 -11.98 -14.32 15.76
N ALA A 675 -10.69 -14.67 15.70
CA ALA A 675 -10.06 -15.54 16.69
C ALA A 675 -9.82 -14.84 18.03
N LEU A 676 -9.42 -13.56 18.01
CA LEU A 676 -9.06 -12.77 19.20
C LEU A 676 -10.28 -12.34 20.02
N ALA A 677 -11.36 -11.91 19.38
CA ALA A 677 -12.56 -11.41 20.08
C ALA A 677 -13.06 -12.28 21.25
N PRO A 678 -13.20 -13.62 21.10
CA PRO A 678 -13.58 -14.47 22.22
C PRO A 678 -12.46 -14.69 23.25
N GLN A 679 -11.18 -14.57 22.89
CA GLN A 679 -10.06 -14.72 23.83
C GLN A 679 -9.99 -13.49 24.74
N ASP A 680 -9.98 -12.31 24.12
CA ASP A 680 -9.98 -11.04 24.82
C ASP A 680 -11.17 -10.89 25.75
N ALA A 681 -12.36 -11.32 25.33
CA ALA A 681 -13.54 -11.27 26.19
C ALA A 681 -13.35 -12.10 27.47
N LEU A 682 -12.57 -13.18 27.44
CA LEU A 682 -12.24 -13.94 28.64
C LEU A 682 -11.23 -13.21 29.50
N HIS A 683 -10.21 -12.57 28.91
CA HIS A 683 -9.25 -11.76 29.65
C HIS A 683 -9.90 -10.52 30.29
N ASP A 684 -10.90 -9.91 29.65
CA ASP A 684 -11.68 -8.83 30.25
C ASP A 684 -12.41 -9.28 31.54
N ILE A 685 -12.86 -10.55 31.57
CA ILE A 685 -13.66 -11.10 32.66
C ILE A 685 -12.77 -11.68 33.79
N PHE A 686 -11.70 -12.36 33.41
CA PHE A 686 -10.82 -13.11 34.32
C PHE A 686 -9.49 -12.41 34.60
N GLY A 687 -9.20 -11.28 33.98
CA GLY A 687 -7.89 -10.63 34.04
C GLY A 687 -6.90 -11.21 33.03
N PRO A 688 -5.67 -10.67 32.99
CA PRO A 688 -4.68 -10.94 31.95
C PRO A 688 -4.03 -12.33 32.01
N ASP A 689 -4.25 -13.09 33.08
CA ASP A 689 -3.68 -14.43 33.27
C ASP A 689 -4.80 -15.41 33.68
N LEU A 690 -5.23 -16.25 32.75
CA LEU A 690 -6.25 -17.27 33.00
C LEU A 690 -5.75 -18.41 33.91
N ASP A 691 -4.45 -18.64 33.98
CA ASP A 691 -3.88 -19.77 34.72
C ASP A 691 -4.03 -19.61 36.23
N VAL A 692 -3.99 -18.36 36.71
CA VAL A 692 -4.23 -18.02 38.12
C VAL A 692 -5.71 -17.75 38.43
N SER A 693 -6.50 -17.35 37.43
CA SER A 693 -7.90 -16.94 37.62
C SER A 693 -8.91 -18.08 37.51
N VAL A 694 -8.58 -19.19 36.84
CA VAL A 694 -9.49 -20.33 36.72
C VAL A 694 -9.59 -21.11 38.03
N ILE A 695 -10.80 -21.16 38.58
CA ILE A 695 -11.08 -21.89 39.82
C ILE A 695 -11.24 -23.38 39.51
N ARG A 696 -10.40 -24.20 40.14
CA ARG A 696 -10.49 -25.67 40.04
C ARG A 696 -11.74 -26.16 40.75
N ALA A 697 -12.51 -27.02 40.08
CA ALA A 697 -13.74 -27.61 40.59
C ALA A 697 -13.52 -28.54 41.79
N ALA A 698 -12.27 -28.98 42.01
CA ALA A 698 -11.86 -29.71 43.21
C ALA A 698 -11.79 -28.80 44.46
N ILE A 699 -11.56 -27.51 44.27
CA ILE A 699 -11.51 -26.49 45.34
C ILE A 699 -12.90 -25.91 45.56
N ASP A 700 -13.50 -25.35 44.51
CA ASP A 700 -14.87 -24.82 44.55
C ASP A 700 -15.61 -25.17 43.25
N LYS A 701 -16.46 -26.19 43.36
CA LYS A 701 -17.27 -26.68 42.24
C LYS A 701 -18.38 -25.70 41.83
N ALA A 702 -18.89 -24.89 42.76
CA ALA A 702 -19.93 -23.90 42.46
C ALA A 702 -19.30 -22.73 41.69
N ALA A 703 -18.18 -22.20 42.17
CA ALA A 703 -17.43 -21.14 41.49
C ALA A 703 -16.94 -21.58 40.10
N ALA A 704 -16.33 -22.77 39.97
CA ALA A 704 -15.91 -23.30 38.67
C ALA A 704 -17.06 -23.40 37.65
N LYS A 705 -18.26 -23.83 38.11
CA LYS A 705 -19.46 -23.89 37.25
C LYS A 705 -20.03 -22.51 36.93
N CYS A 706 -19.92 -21.58 37.87
CA CYS A 706 -20.30 -20.18 37.69
C CYS A 706 -19.43 -19.53 36.60
N GLN A 707 -18.09 -19.63 36.72
CA GLN A 707 -17.14 -19.10 35.75
C GLN A 707 -17.45 -19.61 34.33
N LEU A 708 -17.61 -20.92 34.16
CA LEU A 708 -17.93 -21.52 32.86
C LEU A 708 -19.30 -21.12 32.31
N ALA A 709 -20.27 -20.82 33.17
CA ALA A 709 -21.58 -20.38 32.72
C ALA A 709 -21.53 -18.95 32.17
N LEU A 710 -20.91 -18.02 32.92
CA LEU A 710 -20.87 -16.61 32.53
C LEU A 710 -19.90 -16.35 31.38
N ALA A 711 -18.74 -17.03 31.35
CA ALA A 711 -17.84 -17.01 30.19
C ALA A 711 -18.59 -17.43 28.92
N LYS A 712 -19.39 -18.51 28.98
CA LYS A 712 -20.21 -18.95 27.85
C LYS A 712 -21.25 -17.93 27.43
N ASP A 713 -21.81 -17.17 28.36
CA ASP A 713 -22.85 -16.20 28.09
C ASP A 713 -22.30 -14.90 27.48
N ALA A 714 -21.12 -14.44 27.91
CA ALA A 714 -20.38 -13.37 27.24
C ALA A 714 -20.03 -13.77 25.78
N LEU A 715 -19.52 -14.98 25.57
CA LEU A 715 -19.25 -15.49 24.21
C LEU A 715 -20.51 -15.65 23.34
N ARG A 716 -21.67 -15.89 23.96
CA ARG A 716 -22.96 -15.91 23.26
C ARG A 716 -23.44 -14.52 22.90
N CYS A 717 -23.07 -13.50 23.68
CA CYS A 717 -23.33 -12.11 23.32
C CYS A 717 -22.63 -11.79 21.98
N ILE A 718 -21.34 -12.10 21.84
CA ILE A 718 -20.59 -11.94 20.58
C ILE A 718 -21.27 -12.66 19.40
N ASP A 719 -21.65 -13.94 19.56
CA ASP A 719 -22.36 -14.72 18.52
C ASP A 719 -23.77 -14.17 18.22
N ALA A 720 -24.42 -13.45 19.13
CA ALA A 720 -25.71 -12.81 18.89
C ALA A 720 -25.54 -11.52 18.08
N VAL A 721 -24.61 -10.65 18.48
CA VAL A 721 -24.29 -9.39 17.77
C VAL A 721 -23.88 -9.69 16.33
N ALA A 722 -22.91 -10.59 16.12
CA ALA A 722 -22.44 -10.95 14.79
C ALA A 722 -23.56 -11.46 13.86
N LYS A 723 -24.54 -12.18 14.41
CA LYS A 723 -25.68 -12.71 13.63
C LYS A 723 -26.68 -11.64 13.24
N GLU A 724 -27.05 -10.75 14.16
CA GLU A 724 -28.00 -9.67 13.81
C GLU A 724 -27.35 -8.68 12.84
N PHE A 725 -26.07 -8.34 13.06
CA PHE A 725 -25.29 -7.56 12.11
C PHE A 725 -25.27 -8.19 10.71
N SER A 726 -24.98 -9.49 10.63
CA SER A 726 -25.00 -10.25 9.36
C SER A 726 -26.35 -10.19 8.63
N LYS A 727 -27.47 -10.17 9.37
CA LYS A 727 -28.81 -10.07 8.78
C LYS A 727 -29.08 -8.67 8.26
N CYS A 728 -28.75 -7.65 9.04
CA CYS A 728 -28.89 -6.25 8.64
C CYS A 728 -28.09 -6.00 7.36
N LYS A 729 -26.79 -6.36 7.37
CA LYS A 729 -25.89 -6.29 6.21
C LYS A 729 -26.48 -6.98 4.97
N LYS A 730 -26.96 -8.22 5.12
CA LYS A 730 -27.54 -8.97 4.00
C LYS A 730 -28.80 -8.31 3.44
N SER A 731 -29.64 -7.74 4.30
CA SER A 731 -30.83 -7.02 3.85
C SER A 731 -30.42 -5.77 3.08
N GLY A 732 -29.58 -4.91 3.68
CA GLY A 732 -29.24 -3.61 3.13
C GLY A 732 -28.43 -3.66 1.83
N LEU A 733 -27.54 -4.65 1.68
CA LEU A 733 -26.86 -4.89 0.40
C LEU A 733 -27.85 -5.40 -0.67
N GLY A 734 -28.85 -6.19 -0.28
CA GLY A 734 -29.81 -6.79 -1.20
C GLY A 734 -30.88 -5.81 -1.70
N ASP A 735 -31.21 -4.78 -0.91
CA ASP A 735 -32.16 -3.72 -1.27
C ASP A 735 -31.49 -2.38 -1.65
N ALA A 736 -30.15 -2.36 -1.69
CA ALA A 736 -29.32 -1.19 -1.98
C ALA A 736 -29.51 -0.01 -1.02
N SER A 737 -29.99 -0.24 0.21
CA SER A 737 -29.92 0.76 1.29
C SER A 737 -28.54 0.86 1.95
N ILE A 738 -27.67 -0.13 1.72
CA ILE A 738 -26.25 -0.11 2.09
C ILE A 738 -25.43 -0.14 0.79
N VAL A 739 -24.88 1.01 0.45
CA VAL A 739 -23.98 1.22 -0.69
C VAL A 739 -22.59 1.68 -0.25
N ARG A 740 -22.40 2.06 1.03
CA ARG A 740 -21.12 2.54 1.59
C ARG A 740 -20.91 2.16 3.06
N THR A 741 -19.70 2.41 3.56
CA THR A 741 -19.29 2.08 4.95
C THR A 741 -20.20 2.66 6.04
N PRO A 742 -20.62 3.95 6.02
CA PRO A 742 -21.42 4.51 7.11
C PRO A 742 -22.80 3.83 7.26
N GLU A 743 -23.45 3.52 6.15
CA GLU A 743 -24.72 2.79 6.13
C GLU A 743 -24.53 1.37 6.67
N LEU A 744 -23.41 0.72 6.33
CA LEU A 744 -23.08 -0.59 6.86
C LEU A 744 -22.77 -0.56 8.37
N ALA A 745 -22.03 0.44 8.84
CA ALA A 745 -21.71 0.63 10.25
C ALA A 745 -22.98 0.79 11.10
N SER A 746 -24.03 1.41 10.54
CA SER A 746 -25.34 1.54 11.20
C SER A 746 -26.04 0.22 11.53
N CYS A 747 -25.59 -0.90 10.94
CA CYS A 747 -26.08 -2.23 11.30
C CYS A 747 -25.64 -2.69 12.70
N PHE A 748 -24.59 -2.09 13.27
CA PHE A 748 -24.16 -2.41 14.62
C PHE A 748 -25.24 -2.01 15.63
N GLY A 749 -25.55 -2.91 16.59
CA GLY A 749 -26.59 -2.68 17.59
C GLY A 749 -28.04 -2.85 17.13
N VAL A 750 -28.29 -3.05 15.83
CA VAL A 750 -29.65 -3.28 15.30
C VAL A 750 -30.21 -4.61 15.81
N ASP A 751 -31.22 -4.55 16.69
CA ASP A 751 -31.81 -5.73 17.34
C ASP A 751 -33.36 -5.80 17.26
N PRO A 752 -33.96 -5.85 16.05
CA PRO A 752 -35.42 -5.83 15.89
C PRO A 752 -36.12 -7.03 16.54
N ALA A 753 -35.39 -8.14 16.73
CA ALA A 753 -35.91 -9.38 17.30
C ALA A 753 -35.53 -9.59 18.78
N GLY A 754 -34.88 -8.60 19.43
CA GLY A 754 -34.46 -8.67 20.83
C GLY A 754 -33.47 -9.79 21.14
N LYS A 755 -32.70 -10.25 20.16
CA LYS A 755 -31.73 -11.37 20.30
C LYS A 755 -30.44 -10.93 20.97
N ILE A 756 -29.94 -9.73 20.68
CA ILE A 756 -28.80 -9.14 21.36
C ILE A 756 -29.18 -8.90 22.81
N ALA A 757 -30.29 -8.18 23.06
CA ALA A 757 -30.78 -7.95 24.42
C ALA A 757 -30.96 -9.26 25.22
N LYS A 758 -31.60 -10.27 24.62
CA LYS A 758 -31.78 -11.58 25.28
C LYS A 758 -30.47 -12.29 25.64
N ALA A 759 -29.39 -12.03 24.91
CA ALA A 759 -28.08 -12.64 25.15
C ALA A 759 -27.25 -11.81 26.15
N CYS A 760 -27.14 -10.51 25.93
CA CYS A 760 -26.15 -9.62 26.54
C CYS A 760 -26.67 -8.86 27.79
N ASP A 761 -27.96 -8.54 27.84
CA ASP A 761 -28.53 -7.64 28.86
C ASP A 761 -28.21 -8.15 30.30
N PRO A 762 -27.59 -7.32 31.15
CA PRO A 762 -27.17 -7.67 32.51
C PRO A 762 -28.34 -7.76 33.50
N ASP A 763 -29.51 -7.21 33.19
CA ASP A 763 -30.70 -7.22 34.04
C ASP A 763 -31.69 -8.29 33.60
N SER A 764 -32.06 -8.28 32.31
CA SER A 764 -33.14 -9.11 31.77
C SER A 764 -32.64 -10.26 30.89
N GLY A 765 -31.39 -10.17 30.43
CA GLY A 765 -30.77 -11.06 29.47
C GLY A 765 -30.27 -12.37 30.08
N ARG A 766 -29.47 -13.11 29.31
CA ARG A 766 -28.93 -14.39 29.77
C ARG A 766 -27.86 -14.19 30.83
N ILE A 767 -27.00 -13.19 30.65
CA ILE A 767 -25.94 -12.81 31.59
C ILE A 767 -26.53 -12.58 32.99
N GLY A 768 -27.50 -11.66 33.14
CA GLY A 768 -28.15 -11.41 34.43
C GLY A 768 -28.81 -12.63 35.05
N ARG A 769 -29.59 -13.38 34.26
CA ARG A 769 -30.29 -14.57 34.76
C ARG A 769 -29.34 -15.67 35.25
N ASP A 770 -28.31 -16.00 34.48
CA ASP A 770 -27.36 -17.05 34.86
C ASP A 770 -26.40 -16.55 35.96
N LEU A 771 -26.11 -15.25 36.06
CA LEU A 771 -25.34 -14.65 37.17
C LEU A 771 -26.06 -14.85 38.50
N VAL A 772 -27.35 -14.52 38.57
CA VAL A 772 -28.15 -14.77 39.78
C VAL A 772 -28.31 -16.26 40.04
N LYS A 773 -28.69 -17.03 39.02
CA LYS A 773 -29.07 -18.44 39.20
C LYS A 773 -27.88 -19.36 39.50
N ARG A 774 -26.70 -19.07 38.96
CA ARG A 774 -25.53 -19.97 38.98
C ARG A 774 -24.35 -19.44 39.77
N CYS A 775 -24.39 -18.18 40.18
CA CYS A 775 -23.30 -17.54 40.92
C CYS A 775 -23.79 -16.94 42.23
N SER A 776 -24.31 -15.71 42.21
CA SER A 776 -24.64 -14.98 43.46
C SER A 776 -25.73 -15.67 44.27
N GLY A 777 -26.74 -16.27 43.62
CA GLY A 777 -27.77 -17.07 44.28
C GLY A 777 -27.27 -18.40 44.85
N LEU A 778 -26.03 -18.81 44.53
CA LEU A 778 -25.34 -19.94 45.14
C LEU A 778 -24.26 -19.52 46.17
N GLY A 779 -24.13 -18.21 46.44
CA GLY A 779 -23.14 -17.68 47.39
C GLY A 779 -21.70 -17.71 46.88
N VAL A 780 -21.49 -17.75 45.55
CA VAL A 780 -20.14 -17.65 44.96
C VAL A 780 -19.59 -16.25 45.17
N ASP A 781 -18.35 -16.14 45.65
CA ASP A 781 -17.64 -14.87 45.72
C ASP A 781 -17.29 -14.39 44.30
N LEU A 782 -17.97 -13.33 43.85
CA LEU A 782 -17.83 -12.81 42.50
C LEU A 782 -16.49 -12.11 42.24
N LEU A 783 -15.88 -11.51 43.27
CA LEU A 783 -14.59 -10.84 43.11
C LEU A 783 -13.49 -11.86 42.80
N SER A 784 -13.48 -12.99 43.52
CA SER A 784 -12.55 -14.09 43.24
C SER A 784 -12.90 -14.85 41.96
N ALA A 785 -14.18 -14.98 41.62
CA ALA A 785 -14.60 -15.70 40.42
C ALA A 785 -14.37 -14.91 39.12
N PHE A 786 -14.41 -13.57 39.16
CA PHE A 786 -14.29 -12.69 38.00
C PHE A 786 -13.38 -11.49 38.31
N PRO A 787 -12.09 -11.73 38.57
CA PRO A 787 -11.18 -10.68 39.01
C PRO A 787 -10.99 -9.56 37.98
N GLY A 788 -11.17 -9.83 36.68
CA GLY A 788 -11.16 -8.79 35.63
C GLY A 788 -12.28 -7.76 35.78
N CYS A 789 -13.39 -8.14 36.40
CA CYS A 789 -14.49 -7.23 36.70
C CYS A 789 -14.27 -6.39 37.97
N GLY A 790 -13.32 -6.76 38.84
CA GLY A 790 -12.89 -5.96 39.99
C GLY A 790 -13.96 -5.66 41.04
N SER A 791 -15.05 -6.43 41.12
CA SER A 791 -16.16 -6.18 42.05
C SER A 791 -16.85 -7.46 42.53
N SER A 792 -17.37 -7.42 43.76
CA SER A 792 -18.26 -8.45 44.31
C SER A 792 -19.75 -8.16 44.07
N ASP A 793 -20.09 -6.98 43.53
CA ASP A 793 -21.46 -6.56 43.27
C ASP A 793 -22.00 -7.23 41.99
N PRO A 794 -23.10 -8.00 42.05
CA PRO A 794 -23.67 -8.66 40.87
C PRO A 794 -24.04 -7.70 39.74
N THR A 795 -24.50 -6.48 40.03
CA THR A 795 -24.83 -5.50 38.99
C THR A 795 -23.57 -5.04 38.25
N ILE A 796 -22.48 -4.76 38.98
CA ILE A 796 -21.21 -4.36 38.38
C ILE A 796 -20.61 -5.49 37.54
N VAL A 797 -20.66 -6.74 38.05
CA VAL A 797 -20.17 -7.92 37.33
C VAL A 797 -21.01 -8.21 36.09
N GLY A 798 -22.35 -8.05 36.18
CA GLY A 798 -23.24 -8.15 35.04
C GLY A 798 -22.89 -7.16 33.93
N ASN A 799 -22.68 -5.89 34.29
CA ASN A 799 -22.28 -4.84 33.35
C ASN A 799 -20.90 -5.12 32.71
N CYS A 800 -19.93 -5.57 33.51
CA CYS A 800 -18.61 -6.01 33.03
C CYS A 800 -18.73 -7.12 31.96
N LEU A 801 -19.55 -8.14 32.20
CA LEU A 801 -19.78 -9.25 31.27
C LEU A 801 -20.48 -8.81 29.98
N ASN A 802 -21.47 -7.93 30.10
CA ASN A 802 -22.16 -7.33 28.96
C ASN A 802 -21.17 -6.55 28.09
N ARG A 803 -20.36 -5.69 28.73
CA ARG A 803 -19.30 -4.91 28.09
C ARG A 803 -18.27 -5.77 27.37
N ALA A 804 -17.71 -6.78 28.04
CA ALA A 804 -16.77 -7.72 27.43
C ALA A 804 -17.35 -8.37 26.15
N GLY A 805 -18.65 -8.68 26.14
CA GLY A 805 -19.34 -9.18 24.95
C GLY A 805 -19.51 -8.14 23.85
N LEU A 806 -20.00 -6.95 24.18
CA LEU A 806 -20.32 -5.89 23.21
C LEU A 806 -19.07 -5.24 22.61
N CYS A 807 -18.09 -4.85 23.44
CA CYS A 807 -16.83 -4.26 22.98
C CYS A 807 -16.10 -5.18 22.00
N ARG A 808 -15.94 -6.47 22.38
CA ARG A 808 -15.20 -7.43 21.54
C ARG A 808 -15.97 -7.81 20.28
N ALA A 809 -17.31 -7.81 20.32
CA ALA A 809 -18.11 -7.95 19.10
C ALA A 809 -17.96 -6.73 18.18
N CYS A 810 -17.93 -5.52 18.74
CA CYS A 810 -17.71 -4.30 17.97
C CYS A 810 -16.35 -4.32 17.28
N ARG A 811 -15.25 -4.48 18.04
CA ARG A 811 -13.88 -4.47 17.49
C ARG A 811 -13.68 -5.54 16.43
N MET A 812 -14.25 -6.73 16.64
CA MET A 812 -14.25 -7.81 15.66
C MET A 812 -14.93 -7.41 14.33
N LEU A 813 -16.13 -6.84 14.41
CA LEU A 813 -16.88 -6.44 13.21
C LEU A 813 -16.23 -5.24 12.53
N ASP A 814 -15.76 -4.28 13.32
CA ASP A 814 -15.05 -3.10 12.84
C ASP A 814 -13.81 -3.48 12.02
N GLN A 815 -12.94 -4.32 12.58
CA GLN A 815 -11.75 -4.82 11.88
C GLN A 815 -12.12 -5.72 10.70
N GLY A 816 -13.09 -6.61 10.85
CA GLY A 816 -13.47 -7.58 9.82
C GLY A 816 -14.15 -6.95 8.59
N ASP A 817 -14.83 -5.81 8.76
CA ASP A 817 -15.62 -5.17 7.70
C ASP A 817 -15.23 -3.72 7.39
N ARG A 818 -14.25 -3.16 8.10
CA ARG A 818 -13.72 -1.79 7.95
C ARG A 818 -14.79 -0.73 8.22
N LEU A 819 -15.40 -0.79 9.40
CA LEU A 819 -16.58 0.03 9.72
C LEU A 819 -16.22 1.42 10.23
N GLY A 820 -15.04 1.59 10.82
CA GLY A 820 -14.64 2.81 11.52
C GLY A 820 -15.52 3.09 12.73
N LEU A 821 -15.98 2.05 13.42
CA LEU A 821 -16.79 2.18 14.61
C LEU A 821 -15.92 2.64 15.78
N ASP A 822 -16.36 3.67 16.48
CA ASP A 822 -15.90 3.95 17.82
C ASP A 822 -16.52 2.91 18.78
N CYS A 823 -15.78 1.83 19.00
CA CYS A 823 -16.25 0.73 19.82
C CYS A 823 -16.36 1.08 21.29
N ASP A 824 -15.76 2.17 21.73
CA ASP A 824 -15.84 2.67 23.09
C ASP A 824 -17.22 3.26 23.37
N VAL A 825 -17.75 4.07 22.45
CA VAL A 825 -19.15 4.53 22.54
C VAL A 825 -20.15 3.36 22.42
N ALA A 826 -19.74 2.25 21.82
CA ALA A 826 -20.62 1.14 21.48
C ALA A 826 -21.09 0.29 22.69
N ASP A 827 -20.48 0.40 23.87
CA ASP A 827 -20.84 -0.41 25.05
C ASP A 827 -21.81 0.27 26.02
N ASP A 828 -21.58 1.55 26.34
CA ASP A 828 -22.32 2.34 27.33
C ASP A 828 -22.80 3.70 26.80
N GLY A 829 -22.45 4.05 25.55
CA GLY A 829 -22.79 5.30 24.91
C GLY A 829 -21.82 6.45 25.18
N LEU A 830 -20.67 6.19 25.82
CA LEU A 830 -19.68 7.20 26.20
C LEU A 830 -18.29 6.83 25.64
N ALA A 831 -17.56 7.82 25.12
CA ALA A 831 -16.14 7.67 24.79
C ALA A 831 -15.29 7.89 26.06
N ASN A 832 -15.17 6.87 26.92
CA ASN A 832 -14.51 6.94 28.23
C ASN A 832 -13.35 5.91 28.45
N GLY A 833 -12.99 5.16 27.42
CA GLY A 833 -12.02 4.08 27.43
C GLY A 833 -12.53 2.75 28.00
N SER A 834 -13.84 2.57 28.13
CA SER A 834 -14.51 1.36 28.62
C SER A 834 -14.18 0.12 27.79
N CYS A 835 -13.94 0.28 26.47
CA CYS A 835 -13.60 -0.80 25.55
C CYS A 835 -12.10 -0.87 25.19
N LEU A 836 -11.24 -0.08 25.83
CA LEU A 836 -9.80 -0.18 25.65
C LEU A 836 -9.26 -1.42 26.35
N ALA A 837 -8.31 -2.10 25.69
CA ALA A 837 -7.60 -3.22 26.29
C ALA A 837 -6.86 -2.72 27.54
N ARG A 838 -7.07 -3.40 28.67
CA ARG A 838 -6.24 -3.20 29.87
C ARG A 838 -4.98 -4.04 29.79
#